data_AF-A0A2E4B7Y4-F1
#
_entry.id   AF-A0A2E4B7Y4-F1
#
_cell.length_a   1.000
_cell.length_b   1.000
_cell.length_c   1.000
_cell.angle_alpha   90.00
_cell.angle_beta   90.00
_cell.angle_gamma   90.00
#
_symmetry.space_group_name_H-M   'P 1'
#
loop_
_entity.id
_entity.type
_entity.pdbx_description
1 polymer ?
#
loop_
_entity_poly.entity_id
_entity_poly.type
_entity_poly.pdbx_seq_one_letter_code
_entity_poly.pdbx_strand_id
1 'polypeptide(L)'
;MTPRLPAAFLVLLMVLSTAPLVASADETPDVRISEVLVSASSEDYDGVDWNGDGYTGSTSDQFIEIWNAGSTPVDVSDWWLDDEEGGGSPPCRLPWDTILEPNARIVVFRADSGIELDYYGGDSAILRTAEGVLVDSMSWPDKDSWWDRPYIPLDNGTLWKDDAPTPGSHENATVTAPIAGLRCYTALDHIHSGAYVLTGRVVTMDDAGTVHNDGSILVEDGVIVEVWNGDAPSDLTLEGVPVHHTDATIYPGLLDLHNHLHYNTAPVWPVENHMSSPNEWGGYQNRYQWKNHPDYSDFVTKPKMLLHGGPYFNLEFAAMKYVEAKVIVGGTTASQGAPSNPDDAYASVLARNIEDWNFGRDEIHTKVTELESDYIGNHIKTGNASQELDAWFLHLGEGVDESSRAEFDILVANDLLVGELVLIHGTALTATEFQKMGEVGASLVWSPLSNLLLYGDTTDVAAAKAAGVNIALAPDWSPSGSKSPLHELKIADLWDDEILGDIFTDEEMVRMVTSNAADATNWEDHVGRIAPGMAADLAVIDSHHLDPYRNLIDAVDPDVRLTVIGGMALYGDADLMQAMRGDDHEAAGKFDKRIDVTASGVEDGLRSWASIVENLTEAAAFDPAVMEATFGEVDGFDSLTAGVGHGGLDPWWTYEDPQYFQTLNGSTSGNAQIDLSLVWDRYYDRAATMTSVDLGNTSTWEAKGTSSSTGDGTGTTPGNGGNQGDDTTPGDDTTPGDDTNQGDDTITPDDPCADGLGLGCDGTGSTSDDEAAAGDGGAPIGLIGVGLLIVVGVAVFVMRRREDEIDLTAQDALFDEDDLEEAEAAEEAEEADTGQTDPEKEVVDIPAPPPPGGPPA
;
A
#
# COMPACT_ATOMS: atom_id res chain seq x y z
N MET A 1 -10.92 -9.49 -93.88
CA MET A 1 -11.55 -8.95 -92.67
C MET A 1 -10.73 -9.42 -91.49
N THR A 2 -10.39 -8.49 -90.61
CA THR A 2 -9.93 -8.63 -89.22
C THR A 2 -10.70 -9.71 -88.43
N PRO A 3 -10.16 -10.28 -87.32
CA PRO A 3 -9.73 -9.49 -86.17
C PRO A 3 -8.37 -9.80 -85.56
N ARG A 4 -7.86 -8.73 -84.96
CA ARG A 4 -6.62 -8.57 -84.19
C ARG A 4 -6.90 -8.83 -82.72
N LEU A 5 -5.91 -9.34 -82.01
CA LEU A 5 -5.65 -9.03 -80.60
C LEU A 5 -4.21 -8.48 -80.52
N PRO A 6 -3.93 -7.41 -79.74
CA PRO A 6 -2.64 -6.75 -79.69
C PRO A 6 -1.74 -7.28 -78.57
N ALA A 7 -0.44 -7.03 -78.75
CA ALA A 7 0.67 -7.30 -77.84
C ALA A 7 1.01 -6.09 -76.96
N ALA A 8 1.71 -6.34 -75.84
CA ALA A 8 2.75 -5.53 -75.17
C ALA A 8 2.72 -5.78 -73.63
N PHE A 9 3.79 -5.88 -72.85
CA PHE A 9 5.24 -5.94 -73.05
C PHE A 9 5.90 -6.41 -71.72
N LEU A 10 6.98 -7.18 -71.84
CA LEU A 10 8.17 -7.35 -70.98
C LEU A 10 8.31 -6.58 -69.63
N VAL A 11 8.64 -7.28 -68.53
CA VAL A 11 9.77 -6.99 -67.60
C VAL A 11 10.27 -8.33 -67.00
N LEU A 12 11.55 -8.35 -66.63
CA LEU A 12 12.52 -9.43 -66.62
C LEU A 12 13.11 -9.60 -65.20
N LEU A 13 13.59 -10.82 -64.90
CA LEU A 13 14.67 -11.19 -63.96
C LEU A 13 14.34 -11.35 -62.45
N MET A 14 14.35 -12.62 -61.99
CA MET A 14 15.20 -13.19 -60.91
C MET A 14 14.48 -14.36 -60.23
N VAL A 15 14.80 -15.58 -60.68
CA VAL A 15 14.61 -16.82 -59.93
C VAL A 15 15.98 -17.20 -59.40
N LEU A 16 16.19 -17.12 -58.09
CA LEU A 16 17.28 -17.77 -57.38
C LEU A 16 16.94 -17.86 -55.89
N SER A 17 16.81 -19.10 -55.41
CA SER A 17 17.26 -19.55 -54.09
C SER A 17 16.55 -19.00 -52.84
N THR A 18 15.41 -19.60 -52.48
CA THR A 18 14.98 -19.69 -51.07
C THR A 18 15.74 -20.85 -50.41
N ALA A 19 16.94 -20.57 -49.92
CA ALA A 19 17.49 -21.31 -48.78
C ALA A 19 17.00 -20.59 -47.52
N PRO A 20 16.53 -21.30 -46.47
CA PRO A 20 16.32 -20.67 -45.19
C PRO A 20 17.67 -20.12 -44.72
N LEU A 21 17.74 -18.83 -44.42
CA LEU A 21 18.80 -18.34 -43.54
C LEU A 21 18.63 -19.11 -42.24
N VAL A 22 19.59 -19.98 -41.94
CA VAL A 22 19.86 -20.38 -40.58
C VAL A 22 20.23 -19.09 -39.87
N ALA A 23 19.37 -18.63 -38.97
CA ALA A 23 19.74 -17.58 -38.02
C ALA A 23 21.04 -18.04 -37.36
N SER A 24 22.07 -17.22 -37.47
CA SER A 24 23.23 -17.33 -36.60
C SER A 24 22.71 -17.34 -35.17
N ALA A 25 23.24 -18.20 -34.31
CA ALA A 25 23.13 -17.94 -32.88
C ALA A 25 23.64 -16.50 -32.66
N ASP A 26 22.84 -15.65 -32.03
CA ASP A 26 23.32 -14.34 -31.58
C ASP A 26 24.53 -14.63 -30.67
N GLU A 27 25.73 -14.18 -31.10
CA GLU A 27 26.85 -14.12 -30.18
C GLU A 27 26.45 -13.11 -29.11
N THR A 28 26.32 -13.56 -27.87
CA THR A 28 26.19 -12.67 -26.72
C THR A 28 27.33 -11.65 -26.80
N PRO A 29 27.03 -10.34 -26.82
CA PRO A 29 28.05 -9.30 -26.91
C PRO A 29 29.10 -9.46 -25.81
N ASP A 30 30.37 -9.18 -26.13
CA ASP A 30 31.50 -9.33 -25.19
C ASP A 30 31.57 -8.10 -24.26
N VAL A 31 30.51 -7.92 -23.47
CA VAL A 31 30.39 -6.93 -22.40
C VAL A 31 30.53 -7.67 -21.07
N ARG A 32 31.29 -7.09 -20.12
CA ARG A 32 31.70 -7.76 -18.89
C ARG A 32 31.64 -6.83 -17.69
N ILE A 33 31.46 -7.39 -16.51
CA ILE A 33 31.72 -6.70 -15.25
C ILE A 33 33.23 -6.72 -15.04
N SER A 34 33.87 -5.56 -14.92
CA SER A 34 35.34 -5.44 -14.87
C SER A 34 35.91 -5.02 -13.53
N GLU A 35 35.11 -4.38 -12.68
CA GLU A 35 35.51 -3.94 -11.34
C GLU A 35 34.28 -3.84 -10.44
N VAL A 36 34.37 -4.29 -9.19
CA VAL A 36 33.29 -4.12 -8.20
C VAL A 36 33.88 -3.68 -6.87
N LEU A 37 33.43 -2.55 -6.33
CA LEU A 37 33.79 -2.08 -4.99
C LEU A 37 32.63 -2.34 -4.03
N VAL A 38 32.80 -3.31 -3.13
CA VAL A 38 31.77 -3.77 -2.19
C VAL A 38 31.88 -3.12 -0.80
N SER A 39 33.02 -2.48 -0.50
CA SER A 39 33.33 -2.00 0.86
C SER A 39 34.10 -0.69 0.75
N ALA A 40 33.34 0.39 0.53
CA ALA A 40 33.88 1.74 0.45
C ALA A 40 34.00 2.33 1.87
N SER A 41 35.16 2.94 2.17
CA SER A 41 35.39 3.62 3.45
C SER A 41 34.54 4.88 3.58
N SER A 42 33.98 5.13 4.77
CA SER A 42 33.28 6.38 5.09
C SER A 42 34.26 7.52 5.41
N GLU A 43 33.73 8.72 5.63
CA GLU A 43 34.50 9.93 5.95
C GLU A 43 35.41 9.71 7.19
N ASP A 44 34.90 9.04 8.21
CA ASP A 44 35.63 8.73 9.45
C ASP A 44 36.87 7.83 9.24
N TYR A 45 36.93 7.14 8.10
CA TYR A 45 38.01 6.23 7.74
C TYR A 45 38.81 6.72 6.52
N ASP A 46 38.88 8.04 6.31
CA ASP A 46 39.57 8.69 5.19
C ASP A 46 39.01 8.22 3.82
N GLY A 47 37.70 8.03 3.75
CA GLY A 47 36.96 7.66 2.53
C GLY A 47 37.23 8.60 1.35
N VAL A 48 37.11 8.05 0.14
CA VAL A 48 37.26 8.80 -1.10
C VAL A 48 35.91 8.86 -1.79
N ASP A 49 35.42 10.08 -2.00
CA ASP A 49 34.25 10.37 -2.83
C ASP A 49 34.61 10.11 -4.31
N TRP A 50 34.27 8.91 -4.78
CA TRP A 50 34.61 8.43 -6.12
C TRP A 50 33.66 8.96 -7.19
N ASN A 51 32.41 9.27 -6.83
CA ASN A 51 31.39 9.75 -7.75
C ASN A 51 31.29 11.30 -7.80
N GLY A 52 31.87 12.00 -6.82
CA GLY A 52 31.92 13.45 -6.70
C GLY A 52 30.64 14.08 -6.15
N ASP A 53 29.80 13.33 -5.42
CA ASP A 53 28.50 13.78 -4.90
C ASP A 53 28.58 14.49 -3.55
N GLY A 54 29.73 14.44 -2.88
CA GLY A 54 29.99 15.04 -1.57
C GLY A 54 29.73 14.13 -0.37
N TYR A 55 29.29 12.89 -0.58
CA TYR A 55 29.14 11.84 0.42
C TYR A 55 30.22 10.77 0.23
N THR A 56 30.50 10.02 1.29
CA THR A 56 31.46 8.91 1.22
C THR A 56 30.96 7.67 1.94
N GLY A 57 31.41 6.51 1.49
CA GLY A 57 31.15 5.22 2.16
C GLY A 57 30.17 4.34 1.41
N SER A 58 29.79 3.23 2.05
CA SER A 58 29.15 2.12 1.33
C SER A 58 27.75 2.43 0.78
N THR A 59 27.05 3.43 1.30
CA THR A 59 25.75 3.90 0.79
C THR A 59 25.89 4.77 -0.47
N SER A 60 27.07 5.30 -0.76
CA SER A 60 27.33 6.14 -1.94
C SER A 60 28.31 5.50 -2.93
N ASP A 61 29.51 5.18 -2.45
CA ASP A 61 30.70 4.87 -3.28
C ASP A 61 30.87 3.38 -3.64
N GLN A 62 29.97 2.51 -3.18
CA GLN A 62 29.89 1.17 -3.76
C GLN A 62 29.65 1.28 -5.26
N PHE A 63 30.30 0.45 -6.07
CA PHE A 63 30.11 0.51 -7.51
C PHE A 63 30.34 -0.80 -8.24
N ILE A 64 29.72 -0.89 -9.42
CA ILE A 64 29.94 -1.93 -10.42
C ILE A 64 30.40 -1.25 -11.73
N GLU A 65 31.53 -1.69 -12.28
CA GLU A 65 32.04 -1.24 -13.58
C GLU A 65 31.70 -2.26 -14.67
N ILE A 66 31.12 -1.78 -15.76
CA ILE A 66 30.77 -2.54 -16.97
C ILE A 66 31.69 -2.12 -18.12
N TRP A 67 32.20 -3.09 -18.88
CA TRP A 67 33.17 -2.90 -19.95
C TRP A 67 32.79 -3.61 -21.24
N ASN A 68 32.81 -2.89 -22.35
CA ASN A 68 32.80 -3.52 -23.67
C ASN A 68 34.21 -4.00 -24.07
N ALA A 69 34.49 -5.28 -23.80
CA ALA A 69 35.71 -5.98 -24.20
C ALA A 69 35.74 -6.34 -25.70
N GLY A 70 34.59 -6.21 -26.37
CA GLY A 70 34.42 -6.47 -27.78
C GLY A 70 35.07 -5.46 -28.72
N SER A 71 34.96 -5.74 -30.02
CA SER A 71 35.54 -4.91 -31.09
C SER A 71 34.51 -4.07 -31.86
N THR A 72 33.25 -4.14 -31.46
CA THR A 72 32.11 -3.41 -32.05
C THR A 72 31.34 -2.65 -30.98
N PRO A 73 30.71 -1.51 -31.31
CA PRO A 73 29.80 -0.84 -30.38
C PRO A 73 28.66 -1.78 -29.99
N VAL A 74 28.27 -1.74 -28.72
CA VAL A 74 27.15 -2.52 -28.18
C VAL A 74 26.14 -1.53 -27.61
N ASP A 75 24.89 -1.67 -28.03
CA ASP A 75 23.78 -0.96 -27.39
C ASP A 75 23.39 -1.72 -26.13
N VAL A 76 23.64 -1.12 -24.97
CA VAL A 76 23.29 -1.67 -23.66
C VAL A 76 22.13 -0.91 -23.03
N SER A 77 21.41 -0.13 -23.83
CA SER A 77 20.14 0.45 -23.40
C SER A 77 19.23 -0.64 -22.86
N ASP A 78 18.56 -0.36 -21.75
CA ASP A 78 17.58 -1.25 -21.13
C ASP A 78 18.11 -2.57 -20.56
N TRP A 79 19.42 -2.76 -20.49
CA TRP A 79 19.99 -3.91 -19.82
C TRP A 79 19.81 -3.82 -18.31
N TRP A 80 19.73 -4.96 -17.65
CA TRP A 80 19.51 -5.07 -16.21
C TRP A 80 20.81 -5.37 -15.49
N LEU A 81 21.05 -4.64 -14.41
CA LEU A 81 22.11 -4.88 -13.44
C LEU A 81 21.46 -5.17 -12.08
N ASP A 82 21.97 -6.17 -11.37
CA ASP A 82 21.35 -6.72 -10.18
C ASP A 82 22.43 -7.25 -9.22
N ASP A 83 22.19 -7.27 -7.92
CA ASP A 83 23.09 -7.87 -6.93
C ASP A 83 22.75 -9.33 -6.65
N GLU A 84 21.46 -9.66 -6.56
CA GLU A 84 20.99 -11.03 -6.31
C GLU A 84 19.75 -11.39 -7.15
N GLU A 85 19.82 -12.50 -7.90
CA GLU A 85 18.69 -12.92 -8.74
C GLU A 85 17.44 -13.27 -7.91
N GLY A 86 16.45 -12.37 -7.92
CA GLY A 86 15.18 -12.54 -7.21
C GLY A 86 15.28 -12.37 -5.69
N GLY A 87 16.32 -11.68 -5.22
CA GLY A 87 16.60 -11.30 -3.84
C GLY A 87 17.34 -9.96 -3.81
N GLY A 88 18.06 -9.67 -2.72
CA GLY A 88 18.88 -8.46 -2.62
C GLY A 88 18.14 -7.14 -2.80
N SER A 89 18.90 -6.13 -3.23
CA SER A 89 18.39 -4.81 -3.56
C SER A 89 17.68 -4.77 -4.93
N PRO A 90 16.88 -3.72 -5.23
CA PRO A 90 16.20 -3.63 -6.52
C PRO A 90 17.16 -3.61 -7.72
N PRO A 91 16.85 -4.36 -8.81
CA PRO A 91 17.66 -4.33 -10.01
C PRO A 91 17.57 -2.97 -10.71
N CYS A 92 18.72 -2.50 -11.17
CA CYS A 92 18.91 -1.30 -11.95
C CYS A 92 18.71 -1.57 -13.46
N ARG A 93 17.96 -0.71 -14.16
CA ARG A 93 17.94 -0.67 -15.63
C ARG A 93 18.85 0.42 -16.19
N LEU A 94 19.75 0.05 -17.10
CA LEU A 94 20.67 0.99 -17.75
C LEU A 94 19.91 1.98 -18.67
N PRO A 95 20.29 3.27 -18.69
CA PRO A 95 19.55 4.28 -19.43
C PRO A 95 19.42 4.05 -20.94
N TRP A 96 18.37 4.61 -21.55
CA TRP A 96 18.21 4.65 -23.01
C TRP A 96 19.36 5.38 -23.72
N ASP A 97 19.56 5.05 -25.00
CA ASP A 97 20.62 5.59 -25.85
C ASP A 97 22.06 5.32 -25.31
N THR A 98 22.22 4.29 -24.48
CA THR A 98 23.52 3.90 -23.92
C THR A 98 24.26 2.97 -24.86
N ILE A 99 25.09 3.55 -25.73
CA ILE A 99 25.97 2.81 -26.65
C ILE A 99 27.38 2.74 -26.05
N LEU A 100 27.79 1.53 -25.65
CA LEU A 100 29.16 1.22 -25.25
C LEU A 100 30.03 1.01 -26.50
N GLU A 101 30.84 1.99 -26.86
CA GLU A 101 31.87 1.87 -27.91
C GLU A 101 32.91 0.78 -27.55
N PRO A 102 33.65 0.22 -28.53
CA PRO A 102 34.72 -0.73 -28.24
C PRO A 102 35.72 -0.16 -27.23
N ASN A 103 35.99 -0.93 -26.16
CA ASN A 103 36.86 -0.52 -25.05
C ASN A 103 36.35 0.67 -24.21
N ALA A 104 35.07 1.02 -24.31
CA ALA A 104 34.41 1.95 -23.40
C ALA A 104 33.94 1.24 -22.12
N ARG A 105 33.77 2.02 -21.05
CA ARG A 105 33.37 1.57 -19.71
C ARG A 105 32.25 2.46 -19.17
N ILE A 106 31.40 1.90 -18.34
CA ILE A 106 30.39 2.60 -17.53
C ILE A 106 30.60 2.17 -16.08
N VAL A 107 30.49 3.10 -15.15
CA VAL A 107 30.51 2.83 -13.71
C VAL A 107 29.12 3.14 -13.17
N VAL A 108 28.57 2.22 -12.40
CA VAL A 108 27.27 2.34 -11.74
C VAL A 108 27.52 2.39 -10.24
N PHE A 109 27.26 3.53 -9.60
CA PHE A 109 27.43 3.72 -8.16
C PHE A 109 26.14 3.37 -7.41
N ARG A 110 26.24 2.98 -6.13
CA ARG A 110 25.07 2.73 -5.29
C ARG A 110 24.20 3.99 -5.14
N ALA A 111 24.82 5.16 -4.94
CA ALA A 111 24.10 6.44 -4.88
C ALA A 111 23.16 6.69 -6.09
N ASP A 112 23.52 6.14 -7.25
CA ASP A 112 22.77 6.31 -8.50
C ASP A 112 21.85 5.14 -8.85
N SER A 113 22.05 3.98 -8.22
CA SER A 113 21.41 2.72 -8.62
C SER A 113 20.56 2.07 -7.55
N GLY A 114 20.79 2.38 -6.28
CA GLY A 114 20.23 1.65 -5.16
C GLY A 114 20.80 0.24 -4.99
N ILE A 115 21.68 -0.23 -5.89
CA ILE A 115 22.24 -1.58 -5.79
C ILE A 115 23.15 -1.64 -4.57
N GLU A 116 22.74 -2.39 -3.57
CA GLU A 116 23.51 -2.65 -2.37
C GLU A 116 24.38 -3.88 -2.58
N LEU A 117 25.69 -3.74 -2.32
CA LEU A 117 26.62 -4.85 -2.43
C LEU A 117 26.98 -5.36 -1.03
N ASP A 118 26.50 -6.54 -0.67
CA ASP A 118 26.69 -7.05 0.69
C ASP A 118 28.12 -7.61 0.88
N TYR A 119 28.86 -6.94 1.76
CA TYR A 119 30.18 -7.39 2.22
C TYR A 119 30.07 -8.48 3.30
N TYR A 120 29.10 -8.41 4.20
CA TYR A 120 28.98 -9.25 5.38
C TYR A 120 28.32 -10.61 5.12
N GLY A 121 27.37 -10.69 4.19
CA GLY A 121 26.73 -11.93 3.72
C GLY A 121 27.38 -12.54 2.47
N GLY A 122 28.21 -11.77 1.76
CA GLY A 122 28.69 -12.13 0.43
C GLY A 122 27.58 -11.99 -0.60
N ASP A 123 27.94 -11.69 -1.84
CA ASP A 123 26.95 -11.18 -2.79
C ASP A 123 27.43 -11.33 -4.24
N SER A 124 26.65 -10.85 -5.21
CA SER A 124 26.99 -10.84 -6.61
C SER A 124 26.68 -9.53 -7.33
N ALA A 125 27.13 -9.46 -8.58
CA ALA A 125 26.72 -8.47 -9.55
C ALA A 125 26.38 -9.24 -10.82
N ILE A 126 25.19 -9.04 -11.36
CA ILE A 126 24.60 -9.82 -12.44
C ILE A 126 24.15 -8.87 -13.54
N LEU A 127 24.68 -9.03 -14.76
CA LEU A 127 24.34 -8.22 -15.92
C LEU A 127 23.54 -9.03 -16.93
N ARG A 128 22.36 -8.54 -17.34
CA ARG A 128 21.46 -9.18 -18.31
C ARG A 128 21.05 -8.22 -19.43
N THR A 129 20.72 -8.78 -20.60
CA THR A 129 20.11 -7.99 -21.69
C THR A 129 18.70 -7.52 -21.30
N ALA A 130 18.11 -6.62 -22.09
CA ALA A 130 16.74 -6.17 -21.91
C ALA A 130 15.71 -7.32 -21.90
N GLU A 131 16.01 -8.43 -22.59
CA GLU A 131 15.19 -9.65 -22.63
C GLU A 131 15.48 -10.64 -21.50
N GLY A 132 16.31 -10.27 -20.51
CA GLY A 132 16.64 -11.09 -19.34
C GLY A 132 17.72 -12.16 -19.58
N VAL A 133 18.39 -12.14 -20.74
CA VAL A 133 19.47 -13.09 -21.05
C VAL A 133 20.73 -12.71 -20.28
N LEU A 134 21.30 -13.63 -19.50
CA LEU A 134 22.55 -13.42 -18.79
C LEU A 134 23.71 -13.08 -19.75
N VAL A 135 24.35 -11.94 -19.48
CA VAL A 135 25.52 -11.45 -20.20
C VAL A 135 26.79 -11.79 -19.42
N ASP A 136 26.86 -11.35 -18.17
CA ASP A 136 27.99 -11.62 -17.27
C ASP A 136 27.56 -11.60 -15.81
N SER A 137 28.35 -12.20 -14.93
CA SER A 137 28.11 -12.19 -13.50
C SER A 137 29.40 -12.32 -12.70
N MET A 138 29.47 -11.67 -11.55
CA MET A 138 30.58 -11.75 -10.60
C MET A 138 30.01 -12.04 -9.22
N SER A 139 30.59 -12.97 -8.46
CA SER A 139 30.15 -13.25 -7.09
C SER A 139 31.34 -13.33 -6.14
N TRP A 140 31.18 -12.84 -4.92
CA TRP A 140 32.20 -12.82 -3.88
C TRP A 140 31.67 -13.40 -2.56
N PRO A 141 32.55 -13.99 -1.72
CA PRO A 141 32.16 -14.52 -0.42
C PRO A 141 32.09 -13.43 0.65
N ASP A 142 31.42 -13.77 1.76
CA ASP A 142 31.32 -12.95 2.96
C ASP A 142 32.69 -12.58 3.53
N LYS A 143 32.83 -11.30 3.92
CA LYS A 143 33.95 -10.75 4.69
C LYS A 143 35.33 -11.01 4.07
N ASP A 144 35.42 -11.11 2.75
CA ASP A 144 36.65 -11.49 2.06
C ASP A 144 37.50 -10.31 1.58
N SER A 145 36.90 -9.24 1.04
CA SER A 145 37.68 -8.06 0.66
C SER A 145 38.08 -7.21 1.88
N TRP A 146 38.87 -6.18 1.65
CA TRP A 146 39.16 -5.15 2.67
C TRP A 146 38.62 -3.82 2.18
N TRP A 147 38.45 -2.88 3.10
CA TRP A 147 38.05 -1.50 2.78
C TRP A 147 38.87 -0.92 1.63
N ASP A 148 38.18 -0.32 0.67
CA ASP A 148 38.69 0.27 -0.58
C ASP A 148 39.51 -0.69 -1.45
N ARG A 149 39.25 -2.00 -1.36
CA ARG A 149 39.83 -2.99 -2.27
C ARG A 149 38.75 -3.58 -3.18
N PRO A 150 38.70 -3.17 -4.45
CA PRO A 150 37.73 -3.68 -5.39
C PRO A 150 38.08 -5.09 -5.85
N TYR A 151 37.06 -5.86 -6.24
CA TYR A 151 37.21 -7.10 -6.97
C TYR A 151 37.43 -6.84 -8.45
N ILE A 152 38.43 -7.51 -9.03
CA ILE A 152 38.75 -7.52 -10.46
C ILE A 152 38.75 -8.97 -10.97
N PRO A 153 38.03 -9.30 -12.05
CA PRO A 153 38.09 -10.63 -12.62
C PRO A 153 39.38 -10.82 -13.42
N LEU A 154 40.06 -11.94 -13.18
CA LEU A 154 41.24 -12.36 -13.94
C LEU A 154 40.84 -13.27 -15.12
N ASP A 155 41.69 -13.34 -16.15
CA ASP A 155 41.50 -14.19 -17.35
C ASP A 155 41.27 -15.69 -17.06
N ASN A 156 41.65 -16.16 -15.86
CA ASN A 156 41.47 -17.54 -15.41
C ASN A 156 40.14 -17.77 -14.67
N GLY A 157 39.27 -16.75 -14.56
CA GLY A 157 37.98 -16.78 -13.89
C GLY A 157 38.03 -16.65 -12.36
N THR A 158 39.19 -16.30 -11.77
CA THR A 158 39.29 -16.01 -10.33
C THR A 158 39.26 -14.51 -10.07
N LEU A 159 38.78 -14.09 -8.89
CA LEU A 159 38.82 -12.69 -8.47
C LEU A 159 40.18 -12.32 -7.88
N TRP A 160 40.67 -11.15 -8.26
CA TRP A 160 41.78 -10.44 -7.63
C TRP A 160 41.23 -9.26 -6.83
N LYS A 161 41.95 -8.84 -5.79
CA LYS A 161 41.62 -7.66 -5.00
C LYS A 161 42.70 -6.61 -5.25
N ASP A 162 42.35 -5.55 -5.95
CA ASP A 162 43.34 -4.52 -6.28
C ASP A 162 43.68 -3.66 -5.04
N ASP A 163 44.79 -2.93 -5.12
CA ASP A 163 45.27 -2.09 -4.01
C ASP A 163 44.53 -0.75 -3.92
N ALA A 164 43.78 -0.34 -4.96
CA ALA A 164 42.93 0.84 -4.95
C ALA A 164 41.78 0.71 -5.98
N PRO A 165 40.62 1.36 -5.74
CA PRO A 165 39.55 1.48 -6.72
C PRO A 165 39.97 2.31 -7.93
N THR A 166 39.50 1.93 -9.12
CA THR A 166 39.82 2.60 -10.39
C THR A 166 38.61 2.92 -11.26
N PRO A 167 37.49 3.41 -10.71
CA PRO A 167 36.24 3.59 -11.48
C PRO A 167 36.49 4.40 -12.77
N GLY A 168 36.33 3.74 -13.93
CA GLY A 168 36.48 4.35 -15.25
C GLY A 168 37.90 4.77 -15.64
N SER A 169 38.95 4.44 -14.88
CA SER A 169 40.27 5.10 -14.97
C SER A 169 41.46 4.23 -15.43
N HIS A 170 41.20 3.12 -16.13
CA HIS A 170 42.25 2.22 -16.65
C HIS A 170 43.08 2.78 -17.84
N GLU A 171 44.36 2.41 -17.95
CA GLU A 171 45.29 2.88 -19.00
C GLU A 171 44.78 2.56 -20.43
N ASN A 172 44.61 3.60 -21.26
CA ASN A 172 44.07 3.57 -22.65
C ASN A 172 42.54 3.36 -22.79
N ALA A 173 41.74 3.52 -21.73
CA ALA A 173 40.29 3.57 -21.86
C ALA A 173 39.85 4.83 -22.65
N THR A 174 38.92 4.66 -23.60
CA THR A 174 38.13 5.80 -24.07
C THR A 174 36.99 5.93 -23.09
N VAL A 175 37.14 6.77 -22.07
CA VAL A 175 36.01 7.15 -21.21
C VAL A 175 35.08 7.95 -22.10
N THR A 176 33.98 7.35 -22.56
CA THR A 176 32.83 8.14 -23.01
C THR A 176 32.51 9.06 -21.84
N ALA A 177 32.51 10.37 -22.07
CA ALA A 177 32.47 11.43 -21.04
C ALA A 177 31.58 11.09 -19.83
N PRO A 178 31.91 11.57 -18.62
CA PRO A 178 31.28 11.14 -17.39
C PRO A 178 29.77 11.36 -17.48
N ILE A 179 29.00 10.30 -17.33
CA ILE A 179 27.66 10.47 -16.80
C ILE A 179 27.89 10.47 -15.29
N ALA A 180 28.20 11.65 -14.74
CA ALA A 180 27.88 11.89 -13.34
C ALA A 180 26.37 11.67 -13.22
N GLY A 181 25.95 10.73 -12.37
CA GLY A 181 24.56 10.35 -12.25
C GLY A 181 24.07 9.46 -13.40
N LEU A 182 24.65 8.27 -13.58
CA LEU A 182 23.98 7.22 -14.34
C LEU A 182 22.81 6.73 -13.47
N ARG A 183 21.77 7.57 -13.34
CA ARG A 183 20.53 7.23 -12.65
C ARG A 183 20.01 5.98 -13.32
N CYS A 184 20.21 4.85 -12.67
CA CYS A 184 19.53 3.65 -13.06
C CYS A 184 18.05 3.90 -12.86
N TYR A 185 17.24 3.48 -13.83
CA TYR A 185 15.83 3.41 -13.57
C TYR A 185 15.64 2.17 -12.70
N THR A 186 15.26 2.35 -11.43
CA THR A 186 14.55 1.29 -10.71
C THR A 186 13.34 0.92 -11.57
N ALA A 187 12.94 -0.36 -11.58
CA ALA A 187 11.72 -0.74 -12.28
C ALA A 187 10.58 0.16 -11.76
N LEU A 188 10.01 1.02 -12.62
CA LEU A 188 8.80 1.78 -12.32
C LEU A 188 7.59 0.83 -12.38
N ASP A 189 7.68 -0.31 -11.72
CA ASP A 189 6.67 -1.36 -11.70
C ASP A 189 5.56 -1.10 -10.68
N HIS A 190 5.61 0.04 -9.98
CA HIS A 190 4.55 0.59 -9.15
C HIS A 190 3.70 1.66 -9.90
N ILE A 191 4.01 1.96 -11.17
CA ILE A 191 3.22 2.86 -12.02
C ILE A 191 2.90 2.16 -13.35
N HIS A 192 1.68 2.29 -13.81
CA HIS A 192 1.27 1.72 -15.09
C HIS A 192 2.06 2.34 -16.25
N SER A 193 2.50 1.51 -17.20
CA SER A 193 3.01 1.97 -18.50
C SER A 193 2.08 1.56 -19.63
N GLY A 194 1.83 2.50 -20.55
CA GLY A 194 0.86 2.35 -21.63
C GLY A 194 -0.46 3.05 -21.32
N ALA A 195 -1.50 2.70 -22.07
CA ALA A 195 -2.79 3.37 -21.96
C ALA A 195 -3.94 2.37 -21.91
N TYR A 196 -5.00 2.72 -21.17
CA TYR A 196 -6.28 2.01 -21.17
C TYR A 196 -7.44 2.97 -20.85
N VAL A 197 -8.66 2.53 -21.14
CA VAL A 197 -9.89 3.25 -20.75
C VAL A 197 -10.66 2.43 -19.72
N LEU A 198 -11.01 3.02 -18.58
CA LEU A 198 -12.01 2.49 -17.65
C LEU A 198 -13.36 3.16 -17.93
N THR A 199 -14.44 2.38 -17.91
CA THR A 199 -15.79 2.90 -18.14
C THR A 199 -16.74 2.48 -17.02
N GLY A 200 -17.66 3.38 -16.64
CA GLY A 200 -18.61 3.21 -15.54
C GLY A 200 -19.26 4.55 -15.17
N ARG A 201 -19.92 4.65 -14.02
CA ARG A 201 -20.38 5.95 -13.48
C ARG A 201 -19.21 6.64 -12.80
N VAL A 202 -18.71 7.75 -13.34
CA VAL A 202 -17.55 8.47 -12.79
C VAL A 202 -18.01 9.62 -11.89
N VAL A 203 -17.57 9.62 -10.64
CA VAL A 203 -17.82 10.66 -9.63
C VAL A 203 -16.52 11.45 -9.48
N THR A 204 -16.47 12.68 -9.99
CA THR A 204 -15.18 13.39 -10.13
C THR A 204 -14.68 14.02 -8.83
N MET A 205 -15.58 14.24 -7.86
CA MET A 205 -15.33 14.98 -6.62
C MET A 205 -14.81 16.42 -6.82
N ASP A 206 -14.97 16.99 -8.01
CA ASP A 206 -14.71 18.41 -8.23
C ASP A 206 -15.65 19.32 -7.44
N ASP A 207 -15.34 20.62 -7.35
CA ASP A 207 -16.18 21.60 -6.63
C ASP A 207 -17.60 21.73 -7.20
N ALA A 208 -17.83 21.26 -8.43
CA ALA A 208 -19.13 21.28 -9.09
C ALA A 208 -20.01 20.06 -8.75
N GLY A 209 -19.45 19.03 -8.10
CA GLY A 209 -20.12 17.76 -7.83
C GLY A 209 -20.44 17.00 -9.12
N THR A 210 -19.53 17.03 -10.10
CA THR A 210 -19.78 16.44 -11.42
C THR A 210 -19.87 14.90 -11.34
N VAL A 211 -20.93 14.36 -11.93
CA VAL A 211 -21.14 12.91 -12.07
C VAL A 211 -21.43 12.57 -13.53
N HIS A 212 -20.59 11.72 -14.11
CA HIS A 212 -20.76 11.17 -15.46
C HIS A 212 -21.38 9.77 -15.36
N ASN A 213 -22.69 9.67 -15.58
CA ASN A 213 -23.40 8.38 -15.47
C ASN A 213 -23.05 7.38 -16.58
N ASP A 214 -22.60 7.85 -17.74
CA ASP A 214 -21.99 7.05 -18.81
C ASP A 214 -20.55 7.54 -19.00
N GLY A 215 -19.76 7.39 -17.94
CA GLY A 215 -18.42 7.97 -17.82
C GLY A 215 -17.31 7.09 -18.39
N SER A 216 -16.22 7.72 -18.77
CA SER A 216 -15.00 7.06 -19.21
C SER A 216 -13.77 7.85 -18.79
N ILE A 217 -12.72 7.14 -18.41
CA ILE A 217 -11.44 7.69 -17.96
C ILE A 217 -10.35 7.08 -18.84
N LEU A 218 -9.62 7.92 -19.59
CA LEU A 218 -8.40 7.51 -20.28
C LEU A 218 -7.22 7.67 -19.31
N VAL A 219 -6.53 6.57 -19.04
CA VAL A 219 -5.28 6.55 -18.30
C VAL A 219 -4.14 6.32 -19.28
N GLU A 220 -3.07 7.09 -19.17
CA GLU A 220 -1.81 6.90 -19.90
C GLU A 220 -0.64 7.10 -18.93
N ASP A 221 0.26 6.12 -18.87
CA ASP A 221 1.46 6.13 -18.03
C ASP A 221 1.17 6.53 -16.55
N GLY A 222 0.10 5.96 -16.00
CA GLY A 222 -0.33 6.19 -14.62
C GLY A 222 -1.08 7.49 -14.34
N VAL A 223 -1.32 8.32 -15.37
CA VAL A 223 -1.97 9.63 -15.26
C VAL A 223 -3.31 9.61 -15.99
N ILE A 224 -4.31 10.30 -15.43
CA ILE A 224 -5.58 10.55 -16.10
C ILE A 224 -5.36 11.58 -17.20
N VAL A 225 -5.56 11.21 -18.46
CA VAL A 225 -5.38 12.11 -19.61
C VAL A 225 -6.67 12.82 -19.99
N GLU A 226 -7.81 12.12 -19.90
CA GLU A 226 -9.12 12.68 -20.26
C GLU A 226 -10.25 11.96 -19.53
N VAL A 227 -11.32 12.70 -19.22
CA VAL A 227 -12.55 12.19 -18.62
C VAL A 227 -13.74 12.69 -19.42
N TRP A 228 -14.64 11.80 -19.84
CA TRP A 228 -15.80 12.21 -20.63
C TRP A 228 -17.07 11.42 -20.28
N ASN A 229 -18.20 11.92 -20.79
CA ASN A 229 -19.51 11.27 -20.67
C ASN A 229 -20.11 10.96 -22.05
N GLY A 230 -20.42 9.69 -22.31
CA GLY A 230 -20.96 9.19 -23.57
C GLY A 230 -19.88 9.04 -24.65
N ASP A 231 -20.10 9.64 -25.82
CA ASP A 231 -19.17 9.54 -26.93
C ASP A 231 -17.81 10.21 -26.63
N ALA A 232 -16.71 9.50 -26.91
CA ALA A 232 -15.37 10.03 -26.76
C ALA A 232 -15.14 11.33 -27.58
N PRO A 233 -14.37 12.30 -27.05
CA PRO A 233 -13.95 13.49 -27.78
C PRO A 233 -13.29 13.15 -29.12
N SER A 234 -13.61 13.92 -30.16
CA SER A 234 -13.22 13.61 -31.55
C SER A 234 -11.72 13.74 -31.84
N ASP A 235 -10.98 14.36 -30.93
CA ASP A 235 -9.55 14.64 -30.95
C ASP A 235 -8.71 13.56 -30.25
N LEU A 236 -9.33 12.67 -29.47
CA LEU A 236 -8.65 11.50 -28.91
C LEU A 236 -8.37 10.43 -29.97
N THR A 237 -7.19 9.83 -29.89
CA THR A 237 -6.83 8.66 -30.70
C THR A 237 -6.82 7.42 -29.81
N LEU A 238 -7.87 6.61 -29.93
CA LEU A 238 -8.10 5.43 -29.08
C LEU A 238 -7.92 4.10 -29.84
N GLU A 239 -7.30 4.14 -31.02
CA GLU A 239 -7.04 2.93 -31.81
C GLU A 239 -6.00 2.05 -31.09
N GLY A 240 -6.43 0.85 -30.67
CA GLY A 240 -5.56 -0.10 -29.97
C GLY A 240 -5.47 0.09 -28.46
N VAL A 241 -6.12 1.11 -27.90
CA VAL A 241 -6.24 1.32 -26.45
C VAL A 241 -7.27 0.32 -25.88
N PRO A 242 -6.89 -0.57 -24.94
CA PRO A 242 -7.82 -1.46 -24.27
C PRO A 242 -8.92 -0.70 -23.53
N VAL A 243 -10.13 -1.26 -23.52
CA VAL A 243 -11.28 -0.72 -22.79
C VAL A 243 -11.72 -1.77 -21.77
N HIS A 244 -11.84 -1.34 -20.52
CA HIS A 244 -12.28 -2.16 -19.40
C HIS A 244 -13.61 -1.61 -18.88
N HIS A 245 -14.67 -2.39 -19.08
CA HIS A 245 -16.01 -2.07 -18.60
C HIS A 245 -16.15 -2.56 -17.16
N THR A 246 -16.33 -1.63 -16.22
CA THR A 246 -16.43 -1.97 -14.80
C THR A 246 -17.86 -2.26 -14.37
N ASP A 247 -18.85 -1.74 -15.13
CA ASP A 247 -20.28 -1.77 -14.78
C ASP A 247 -20.57 -1.24 -13.36
N ALA A 248 -19.68 -0.37 -12.86
CA ALA A 248 -19.59 0.06 -11.47
C ALA A 248 -19.49 1.60 -11.37
N THR A 249 -19.40 2.12 -10.15
CA THR A 249 -19.16 3.54 -9.88
C THR A 249 -17.69 3.74 -9.55
N ILE A 250 -17.06 4.72 -10.17
CA ILE A 250 -15.64 5.04 -10.06
C ILE A 250 -15.50 6.35 -9.30
N TYR A 251 -14.75 6.31 -8.20
CA TYR A 251 -14.40 7.44 -7.34
C TYR A 251 -12.89 7.67 -7.41
N PRO A 252 -12.40 8.86 -7.00
CA PRO A 252 -11.00 8.97 -6.59
C PRO A 252 -10.69 7.90 -5.54
N GLY A 253 -9.46 7.43 -5.51
CA GLY A 253 -8.96 6.60 -4.44
C GLY A 253 -9.21 7.25 -3.08
N LEU A 254 -9.53 6.45 -2.06
CA LEU A 254 -9.76 6.99 -0.72
C LEU A 254 -8.40 7.32 -0.07
N LEU A 255 -8.35 8.37 0.75
CA LEU A 255 -7.15 8.76 1.50
C LEU A 255 -7.37 8.54 2.99
N ASP A 256 -6.41 7.88 3.64
CA ASP A 256 -6.36 7.67 5.08
C ASP A 256 -5.34 8.64 5.70
N LEU A 257 -5.84 9.67 6.37
CA LEU A 257 -5.01 10.72 6.96
C LEU A 257 -4.62 10.48 8.42
N HIS A 258 -4.98 9.33 8.99
CA HIS A 258 -4.57 9.00 10.34
C HIS A 258 -4.60 7.50 10.55
N ASN A 259 -3.40 6.92 10.64
CA ASN A 259 -3.21 5.52 10.96
C ASN A 259 -1.96 5.31 11.82
N HIS A 260 -1.75 4.07 12.27
CA HIS A 260 -0.51 3.59 12.88
C HIS A 260 -0.23 2.18 12.32
N LEU A 261 0.27 2.14 11.09
CA LEU A 261 0.23 0.96 10.23
C LEU A 261 0.93 -0.26 10.83
N HIS A 262 2.06 -0.08 11.52
CA HIS A 262 2.81 -1.15 12.18
C HIS A 262 2.05 -1.89 13.29
N TYR A 263 0.92 -1.36 13.77
CA TYR A 263 0.05 -2.05 14.74
C TYR A 263 -1.12 -2.81 14.08
N ASN A 264 -1.37 -2.61 12.79
CA ASN A 264 -2.59 -3.08 12.12
C ASN A 264 -2.63 -4.58 11.80
N THR A 265 -1.62 -5.34 12.24
CA THR A 265 -1.67 -6.80 12.32
C THR A 265 -2.48 -7.28 13.53
N ALA A 266 -2.65 -6.43 14.56
CA ALA A 266 -3.42 -6.74 15.75
C ALA A 266 -4.92 -6.42 15.56
N PRO A 267 -5.83 -7.27 16.08
CA PRO A 267 -7.26 -7.03 15.99
C PRO A 267 -7.70 -5.95 16.98
N VAL A 268 -8.96 -5.51 16.84
CA VAL A 268 -9.57 -4.55 17.78
C VAL A 268 -9.40 -5.05 19.21
N TRP A 269 -8.78 -4.22 20.04
CA TRP A 269 -8.52 -4.49 21.44
C TRP A 269 -9.84 -4.37 22.22
N PRO A 270 -10.29 -5.43 22.92
CA PRO A 270 -11.48 -5.39 23.76
C PRO A 270 -11.21 -4.62 25.06
N VAL A 271 -10.91 -3.33 24.92
CA VAL A 271 -10.52 -2.45 26.02
C VAL A 271 -11.67 -2.27 27.00
N GLU A 272 -11.41 -2.60 28.27
CA GLU A 272 -12.26 -2.23 29.39
C GLU A 272 -11.53 -1.19 30.23
N ASN A 273 -12.22 -0.12 30.62
CA ASN A 273 -11.59 0.93 31.39
C ASN A 273 -11.18 0.45 32.79
N HIS A 274 -9.87 0.40 33.05
CA HIS A 274 -9.31 -0.02 34.33
C HIS A 274 -9.33 1.04 35.45
N MET A 275 -9.71 2.28 35.13
CA MET A 275 -9.67 3.39 36.08
C MET A 275 -10.74 3.24 37.16
N SER A 276 -10.41 3.58 38.41
CA SER A 276 -11.41 3.59 39.49
C SER A 276 -12.50 4.66 39.33
N SER A 277 -12.22 5.64 38.49
CA SER A 277 -13.06 6.80 38.20
C SER A 277 -13.03 7.04 36.70
N PRO A 278 -13.76 6.24 35.90
CA PRO A 278 -13.91 6.50 34.47
C PRO A 278 -14.63 7.84 34.24
N ASN A 279 -14.60 8.31 33.00
CA ASN A 279 -15.37 9.47 32.58
C ASN A 279 -16.90 9.19 32.64
N GLU A 280 -17.74 10.17 32.28
CA GLU A 280 -19.20 10.01 32.40
C GLU A 280 -19.81 8.94 31.47
N TRP A 281 -19.09 8.56 30.41
CA TRP A 281 -19.44 7.52 29.45
C TRP A 281 -18.79 6.16 29.75
N GLY A 282 -18.03 6.05 30.84
CA GLY A 282 -17.29 4.83 31.17
C GLY A 282 -15.93 4.70 30.47
N GLY A 283 -15.57 5.63 29.57
CA GLY A 283 -14.29 5.69 28.86
C GLY A 283 -13.19 6.43 29.63
N TYR A 284 -12.02 6.51 29.02
CA TYR A 284 -10.86 7.24 29.56
C TYR A 284 -11.06 8.75 29.47
N GLN A 285 -10.35 9.51 30.30
CA GLN A 285 -10.34 10.97 30.19
C GLN A 285 -9.48 11.45 29.03
N ASN A 286 -8.38 10.75 28.75
CA ASN A 286 -7.36 11.13 27.76
C ASN A 286 -6.38 9.98 27.48
N ARG A 287 -5.53 10.17 26.46
CA ARG A 287 -4.53 9.19 25.99
C ARG A 287 -3.57 8.66 27.04
N TYR A 288 -3.21 9.49 28.02
CA TYR A 288 -2.25 9.11 29.07
C TYR A 288 -2.76 7.98 29.98
N GLN A 289 -4.07 7.73 30.00
CA GLN A 289 -4.65 6.71 30.87
C GLN A 289 -4.61 5.33 30.22
N TRP A 290 -5.10 5.18 28.98
CA TRP A 290 -5.19 3.86 28.35
C TRP A 290 -3.82 3.30 27.94
N LYS A 291 -2.83 4.16 27.66
CA LYS A 291 -1.43 3.72 27.42
C LYS A 291 -0.86 2.94 28.60
N ASN A 292 -1.37 3.21 29.81
CA ASN A 292 -0.96 2.54 31.05
C ASN A 292 -1.88 1.35 31.43
N HIS A 293 -2.77 0.91 30.53
CA HIS A 293 -3.66 -0.21 30.82
C HIS A 293 -2.86 -1.51 31.07
N PRO A 294 -3.20 -2.30 32.10
CA PRO A 294 -2.41 -3.49 32.48
C PRO A 294 -2.25 -4.56 31.39
N ASP A 295 -3.18 -4.66 30.45
CA ASP A 295 -3.11 -5.62 29.33
C ASP A 295 -2.73 -4.98 27.98
N TYR A 296 -2.46 -3.67 27.94
CA TYR A 296 -2.07 -2.97 26.70
C TYR A 296 -0.87 -3.64 26.04
N SER A 297 0.14 -3.98 26.85
CA SER A 297 1.33 -4.67 26.38
C SER A 297 1.03 -6.03 25.75
N ASP A 298 0.06 -6.78 26.31
CA ASP A 298 -0.28 -8.13 25.89
C ASP A 298 -1.10 -8.16 24.57
N PHE A 299 -1.92 -7.13 24.35
CA PHE A 299 -2.78 -7.02 23.15
C PHE A 299 -2.17 -6.21 22.02
N VAL A 300 -1.26 -5.28 22.30
CA VAL A 300 -0.78 -4.29 21.33
C VAL A 300 0.74 -4.33 21.19
N THR A 301 1.48 -3.97 22.25
CA THR A 301 2.94 -3.77 22.16
C THR A 301 3.69 -5.06 21.83
N LYS A 302 3.45 -6.14 22.58
CA LYS A 302 4.14 -7.42 22.39
C LYS A 302 3.79 -8.06 21.05
N PRO A 303 2.52 -8.10 20.59
CA PRO A 303 2.22 -8.59 19.25
C PRO A 303 2.99 -7.89 18.13
N LYS A 304 3.03 -6.55 18.09
CA LYS A 304 3.84 -5.77 17.13
C LYS A 304 5.30 -6.17 17.22
N MET A 305 5.88 -6.05 18.41
CA MET A 305 7.31 -6.30 18.64
C MET A 305 7.72 -7.73 18.27
N LEU A 306 6.94 -8.75 18.66
CA LEU A 306 7.26 -10.15 18.37
C LEU A 306 7.17 -10.48 16.88
N LEU A 307 6.18 -9.92 16.17
CA LEU A 307 6.02 -10.13 14.74
C LEU A 307 7.10 -9.43 13.93
N HIS A 308 7.38 -8.16 14.22
CA HIS A 308 8.25 -7.33 13.42
C HIS A 308 9.74 -7.54 13.75
N GLY A 309 10.08 -7.67 15.04
CA GLY A 309 11.46 -7.54 15.51
C GLY A 309 12.42 -8.65 15.09
N GLY A 310 13.64 -8.24 14.73
CA GLY A 310 14.78 -9.09 14.37
C GLY A 310 15.14 -10.24 15.34
N PRO A 311 15.10 -10.10 16.68
CA PRO A 311 15.37 -11.22 17.58
C PRO A 311 14.21 -12.24 17.68
N TYR A 312 13.06 -11.95 17.06
CA TYR A 312 11.83 -12.74 17.15
C TYR A 312 11.44 -13.33 15.79
N PHE A 313 10.21 -13.09 15.32
CA PHE A 313 9.75 -13.63 14.04
C PHE A 313 10.38 -12.93 12.83
N ASN A 314 10.84 -11.68 12.97
CA ASN A 314 11.49 -10.91 11.90
C ASN A 314 10.65 -10.87 10.60
N LEU A 315 9.35 -10.57 10.74
CA LEU A 315 8.38 -10.55 9.65
C LEU A 315 7.91 -9.14 9.31
N GLU A 316 8.67 -8.10 9.67
CA GLU A 316 8.30 -6.70 9.45
C GLU A 316 7.86 -6.40 8.01
N PHE A 317 8.66 -6.79 7.03
CA PHE A 317 8.31 -6.60 5.62
C PHE A 317 6.99 -7.28 5.21
N ALA A 318 6.79 -8.53 5.67
CA ALA A 318 5.55 -9.25 5.39
C ALA A 318 4.36 -8.59 6.09
N ALA A 319 4.55 -8.13 7.34
CA ALA A 319 3.54 -7.46 8.14
C ALA A 319 3.13 -6.12 7.50
N MET A 320 4.08 -5.31 7.04
CA MET A 320 3.78 -4.03 6.38
C MET A 320 3.03 -4.24 5.06
N LYS A 321 3.48 -5.16 4.19
CA LYS A 321 2.72 -5.51 2.97
C LYS A 321 1.30 -6.01 3.27
N TYR A 322 1.14 -6.78 4.33
CA TYR A 322 -0.18 -7.24 4.77
C TYR A 322 -1.07 -6.08 5.21
N VAL A 323 -0.50 -5.11 5.92
CA VAL A 323 -1.21 -3.91 6.37
C VAL A 323 -1.57 -3.00 5.20
N GLU A 324 -0.69 -2.77 4.23
CA GLU A 324 -1.05 -2.01 3.04
C GLU A 324 -2.12 -2.75 2.20
N ALA A 325 -2.05 -4.08 2.12
CA ALA A 325 -3.11 -4.87 1.48
C ALA A 325 -4.47 -4.63 2.16
N LYS A 326 -4.49 -4.52 3.49
CA LYS A 326 -5.68 -4.18 4.28
C LYS A 326 -6.19 -2.76 4.01
N VAL A 327 -5.30 -1.82 3.70
CA VAL A 327 -5.65 -0.46 3.24
C VAL A 327 -6.33 -0.53 1.87
N ILE A 328 -5.71 -1.14 0.86
CA ILE A 328 -6.22 -1.12 -0.53
C ILE A 328 -7.50 -1.94 -0.73
N VAL A 329 -7.77 -2.91 0.14
CA VAL A 329 -9.01 -3.71 0.14
C VAL A 329 -10.26 -2.85 0.33
N GLY A 330 -10.14 -1.70 1.01
CA GLY A 330 -11.21 -0.70 1.16
C GLY A 330 -11.31 0.31 0.01
N GLY A 331 -10.49 0.21 -1.03
CA GLY A 331 -10.39 1.23 -2.08
C GLY A 331 -9.51 2.43 -1.70
N THR A 332 -8.76 2.33 -0.60
CA THR A 332 -7.83 3.37 -0.15
C THR A 332 -6.52 3.28 -0.93
N THR A 333 -5.99 4.42 -1.35
CA THR A 333 -4.81 4.51 -2.22
C THR A 333 -3.63 5.23 -1.58
N ALA A 334 -3.85 5.94 -0.47
CA ALA A 334 -2.80 6.57 0.32
C ALA A 334 -3.13 6.46 1.81
N SER A 335 -2.09 6.29 2.64
CA SER A 335 -2.22 6.25 4.10
C SER A 335 -1.07 6.99 4.78
N GLN A 336 -1.39 7.74 5.83
CA GLN A 336 -0.44 8.25 6.83
C GLN A 336 -0.21 7.16 7.89
N GLY A 337 0.89 7.25 8.65
CA GLY A 337 1.12 6.45 9.85
C GLY A 337 2.11 5.30 9.67
N ALA A 338 3.03 5.43 8.72
CA ALA A 338 4.09 4.44 8.53
C ALA A 338 5.18 4.57 9.61
N PRO A 339 5.89 3.48 9.94
CA PRO A 339 7.01 3.55 10.87
C PRO A 339 8.16 4.40 10.29
N SER A 340 8.77 5.23 11.13
CA SER A 340 9.82 6.21 10.81
C SER A 340 11.22 5.60 10.64
N ASN A 341 11.33 4.44 9.98
CA ASN A 341 12.61 3.78 9.69
C ASN A 341 12.98 3.98 8.19
N PRO A 342 14.21 4.39 7.85
CA PRO A 342 14.71 4.59 6.46
C PRO A 342 14.74 3.36 5.54
N ASP A 343 14.24 2.19 5.95
CA ASP A 343 14.11 1.03 5.07
C ASP A 343 12.86 1.19 4.18
N ASP A 344 12.95 2.09 3.19
CA ASP A 344 11.90 2.58 2.28
C ASP A 344 11.15 1.49 1.47
N ALA A 345 11.60 0.24 1.53
CA ALA A 345 11.10 -0.82 0.66
C ALA A 345 9.61 -1.10 0.88
N TYR A 346 9.09 -1.07 2.11
CA TYR A 346 7.66 -1.34 2.34
C TYR A 346 6.74 -0.13 2.15
N ALA A 347 7.27 1.10 2.12
CA ALA A 347 6.46 2.31 2.00
C ALA A 347 6.05 2.65 0.55
N SER A 348 6.49 1.81 -0.40
CA SER A 348 6.38 2.03 -1.84
C SER A 348 5.66 0.90 -2.59
N VAL A 349 5.12 -0.11 -1.90
CA VAL A 349 4.67 -1.35 -2.55
C VAL A 349 3.23 -1.27 -3.04
N LEU A 350 2.29 -0.89 -2.17
CA LEU A 350 0.87 -1.03 -2.46
C LEU A 350 0.14 0.30 -2.35
N ALA A 351 0.15 0.92 -1.18
CA ALA A 351 -0.48 2.21 -0.96
C ALA A 351 0.59 3.30 -0.91
N ARG A 352 0.26 4.53 -1.31
CA ARG A 352 1.16 5.66 -1.10
C ARG A 352 1.31 5.92 0.39
N ASN A 353 2.54 5.92 0.90
CA ASN A 353 2.81 6.51 2.19
C ASN A 353 2.73 8.03 2.08
N ILE A 354 1.83 8.66 2.83
CA ILE A 354 1.62 10.12 2.80
C ILE A 354 2.84 10.87 3.34
N GLU A 355 3.59 10.26 4.25
CA GLU A 355 4.72 10.91 4.93
C GLU A 355 6.04 10.84 4.14
N ASP A 356 6.03 10.18 2.98
CA ASP A 356 7.22 10.01 2.15
C ASP A 356 7.13 10.82 0.84
N TRP A 357 8.21 10.74 0.07
CA TRP A 357 8.34 11.38 -1.24
C TRP A 357 7.23 10.99 -2.23
N ASN A 358 6.30 11.91 -2.46
CA ASN A 358 5.23 11.78 -3.44
C ASN A 358 5.15 13.03 -4.32
N PHE A 359 4.80 12.83 -5.59
CA PHE A 359 4.57 13.92 -6.54
C PHE A 359 5.72 14.94 -6.68
N GLY A 360 6.95 14.52 -6.32
CA GLY A 360 8.16 15.33 -6.42
C GLY A 360 8.44 16.21 -5.21
N ARG A 361 7.82 15.94 -4.05
CA ARG A 361 7.98 16.67 -2.79
C ARG A 361 7.91 15.72 -1.59
N ASP A 362 8.49 16.17 -0.48
CA ASP A 362 8.47 15.48 0.81
C ASP A 362 8.59 16.53 1.93
N GLU A 363 7.50 17.26 2.15
CA GLU A 363 7.44 18.40 3.08
C GLU A 363 6.28 18.23 4.07
N ILE A 364 6.05 16.97 4.45
CA ILE A 364 5.04 16.56 5.42
C ILE A 364 5.74 16.23 6.73
N HIS A 365 5.24 16.81 7.81
CA HIS A 365 5.78 16.57 9.16
C HIS A 365 4.71 15.97 10.06
N THR A 366 5.11 15.13 11.00
CA THR A 366 4.20 14.46 11.93
C THR A 366 4.70 14.57 13.35
N LYS A 367 3.80 14.86 14.30
CA LYS A 367 4.05 14.72 15.74
C LYS A 367 2.91 13.97 16.41
N VAL A 368 3.24 12.79 16.94
CA VAL A 368 2.29 11.89 17.62
C VAL A 368 2.29 12.08 19.14
N THR A 369 3.43 12.48 19.70
CA THR A 369 3.65 12.64 21.15
C THR A 369 2.92 13.87 21.72
N GLU A 370 2.97 14.01 23.05
CA GLU A 370 2.45 15.22 23.70
C GLU A 370 3.11 16.47 23.12
N LEU A 371 2.37 17.57 23.05
CA LEU A 371 2.93 18.86 22.66
C LEU A 371 3.37 19.61 23.92
N GLU A 372 4.67 19.57 24.22
CA GLU A 372 5.21 20.22 25.40
C GLU A 372 5.20 21.74 25.28
N SER A 373 5.13 22.42 26.43
CA SER A 373 5.05 23.88 26.48
C SER A 373 6.27 24.61 25.89
N ASP A 374 7.42 23.94 25.85
CA ASP A 374 8.68 24.43 25.31
C ASP A 374 8.98 23.95 23.89
N TYR A 375 8.07 23.18 23.26
CA TYR A 375 8.21 22.77 21.86
C TYR A 375 8.27 23.99 20.93
N ILE A 376 9.34 24.08 20.14
CA ILE A 376 9.61 25.26 19.31
C ILE A 376 9.00 25.12 17.91
N GLY A 377 9.14 23.96 17.26
CA GLY A 377 8.62 23.69 15.91
C GLY A 377 9.14 24.66 14.83
N ASN A 378 10.46 24.87 14.74
CA ASN A 378 11.05 25.78 13.76
C ASN A 378 10.88 25.30 12.32
N HIS A 379 10.92 23.99 12.06
CA HIS A 379 10.66 23.41 10.74
C HIS A 379 9.25 23.77 10.26
N ILE A 380 8.22 23.67 11.12
CA ILE A 380 6.84 24.09 10.81
C ILE A 380 6.77 25.60 10.50
N LYS A 381 7.37 26.43 11.35
CA LYS A 381 7.36 27.89 11.18
C LYS A 381 8.08 28.32 9.91
N THR A 382 9.20 27.67 9.60
CA THR A 382 10.03 27.98 8.44
C THR A 382 9.33 27.51 7.16
N GLY A 383 8.86 26.26 7.13
CA GLY A 383 8.11 25.69 6.01
C GLY A 383 6.83 26.47 5.71
N ASN A 384 6.05 26.85 6.74
CA ASN A 384 4.88 27.72 6.55
C ASN A 384 5.27 29.10 5.98
N ALA A 385 6.36 29.70 6.47
CA ALA A 385 6.82 31.00 6.00
C ALA A 385 7.42 30.96 4.57
N SER A 386 8.05 29.85 4.18
CA SER A 386 8.60 29.61 2.84
C SER A 386 7.55 29.09 1.85
N GLN A 387 6.39 28.65 2.33
CA GLN A 387 5.36 27.94 1.56
C GLN A 387 5.84 26.57 1.04
N GLU A 388 6.81 25.97 1.73
CA GLU A 388 7.31 24.63 1.43
C GLU A 388 6.57 23.56 2.23
N LEU A 389 6.01 23.90 3.40
CA LEU A 389 5.21 22.97 4.21
C LEU A 389 3.96 22.50 3.45
N ASP A 390 3.82 21.19 3.28
CA ASP A 390 2.64 20.60 2.64
C ASP A 390 1.58 20.17 3.66
N ALA A 391 1.99 19.54 4.76
CA ALA A 391 1.11 19.20 5.86
C ALA A 391 1.88 19.08 7.17
N TRP A 392 1.20 19.37 8.28
CA TRP A 392 1.68 19.06 9.61
C TRP A 392 0.64 18.27 10.40
N PHE A 393 0.84 16.96 10.49
CA PHE A 393 0.01 16.06 11.27
C PHE A 393 0.33 16.18 12.75
N LEU A 394 -0.70 16.41 13.57
CA LEU A 394 -0.54 16.59 15.01
C LEU A 394 -1.67 15.90 15.79
N HIS A 395 -1.31 14.92 16.63
CA HIS A 395 -2.22 14.35 17.63
C HIS A 395 -2.43 15.34 18.77
N LEU A 396 -3.60 15.97 18.80
CA LEU A 396 -3.92 16.98 19.80
C LEU A 396 -5.37 16.91 20.26
N GLY A 397 -5.58 17.10 21.57
CA GLY A 397 -6.91 17.06 22.16
C GLY A 397 -7.48 15.65 22.20
N GLU A 398 -6.62 14.63 22.28
CA GLU A 398 -6.99 13.22 22.31
C GLU A 398 -7.50 12.81 23.70
N GLY A 399 -8.76 13.14 23.94
CA GLY A 399 -9.46 12.92 25.19
C GLY A 399 -10.73 13.75 25.27
N VAL A 400 -11.34 13.78 26.45
CA VAL A 400 -12.61 14.50 26.72
C VAL A 400 -12.49 15.47 27.89
N ASP A 401 -11.26 15.74 28.34
CA ASP A 401 -10.99 16.56 29.52
C ASP A 401 -10.28 17.88 29.19
N GLU A 402 -10.27 18.78 30.18
CA GLU A 402 -9.63 20.09 30.04
C GLU A 402 -8.12 19.98 29.82
N SER A 403 -7.47 18.90 30.30
CA SER A 403 -6.04 18.70 30.07
C SER A 403 -5.76 18.54 28.58
N SER A 404 -6.55 17.68 27.92
CA SER A 404 -6.46 17.45 26.47
C SER A 404 -6.82 18.73 25.69
N ARG A 405 -7.88 19.45 26.09
CA ARG A 405 -8.23 20.73 25.45
C ARG A 405 -7.10 21.77 25.58
N ALA A 406 -6.42 21.80 26.73
CA ALA A 406 -5.36 22.77 27.01
C ALA A 406 -4.09 22.58 26.16
N GLU A 407 -3.89 21.41 25.54
CA GLU A 407 -2.82 21.21 24.54
C GLU A 407 -2.96 22.23 23.38
N PHE A 408 -4.19 22.59 23.00
CA PHE A 408 -4.43 23.60 21.97
C PHE A 408 -3.92 24.99 22.37
N ASP A 409 -3.92 25.32 23.66
CA ASP A 409 -3.38 26.59 24.13
C ASP A 409 -1.85 26.63 23.96
N ILE A 410 -1.16 25.50 24.05
CA ILE A 410 0.29 25.37 23.82
C ILE A 410 0.59 25.61 22.34
N LEU A 411 -0.14 24.93 21.45
CA LEU A 411 -0.08 25.13 20.00
C LEU A 411 -0.17 26.62 19.62
N VAL A 412 -1.17 27.32 20.17
CA VAL A 412 -1.36 28.76 19.91
C VAL A 412 -0.27 29.61 20.55
N ALA A 413 0.15 29.30 21.78
CA ALA A 413 1.17 30.08 22.49
C ALA A 413 2.54 30.00 21.80
N ASN A 414 2.82 28.91 21.10
CA ASN A 414 4.06 28.67 20.39
C ASN A 414 4.03 29.11 18.92
N ASP A 415 2.99 29.83 18.47
CA ASP A 415 2.81 30.30 17.09
C ASP A 415 2.82 29.14 16.06
N LEU A 416 2.23 28.00 16.43
CA LEU A 416 2.19 26.80 15.60
C LEU A 416 0.83 26.55 14.95
N LEU A 417 -0.22 27.29 15.33
CA LEU A 417 -1.51 27.21 14.63
C LEU A 417 -1.41 27.83 13.22
N VAL A 418 -1.03 27.01 12.23
CA VAL A 418 -0.84 27.34 10.82
C VAL A 418 -1.94 26.75 9.92
N GLY A 419 -1.99 27.13 8.65
CA GLY A 419 -3.01 26.65 7.71
C GLY A 419 -2.81 25.19 7.31
N GLU A 420 -1.56 24.75 7.23
CA GLU A 420 -1.15 23.38 6.87
C GLU A 420 -1.25 22.42 8.07
N LEU A 421 -1.77 22.87 9.22
CA LEU A 421 -2.04 22.01 10.35
C LEU A 421 -3.17 21.02 10.01
N VAL A 422 -2.86 19.73 10.14
CA VAL A 422 -3.78 18.61 10.08
C VAL A 422 -3.92 18.05 11.50
N LEU A 423 -4.92 18.54 12.23
CA LEU A 423 -5.13 18.17 13.62
C LEU A 423 -5.87 16.84 13.70
N ILE A 424 -5.24 15.85 14.34
CA ILE A 424 -5.79 14.51 14.51
C ILE A 424 -6.58 14.42 15.83
N HIS A 425 -7.74 13.77 15.76
CA HIS A 425 -8.74 13.65 16.83
C HIS A 425 -9.45 14.95 17.18
N GLY A 426 -8.80 15.86 17.92
CA GLY A 426 -9.43 17.09 18.41
C GLY A 426 -10.65 16.86 19.32
N THR A 427 -10.77 15.69 19.96
CA THR A 427 -11.95 15.25 20.69
C THR A 427 -12.34 16.19 21.84
N ALA A 428 -11.35 16.76 22.53
CA ALA A 428 -11.58 17.71 23.64
C ALA A 428 -11.87 19.15 23.18
N LEU A 429 -11.70 19.45 21.89
CA LEU A 429 -11.81 20.82 21.37
C LEU A 429 -13.27 21.29 21.33
N THR A 430 -13.46 22.59 21.54
CA THR A 430 -14.77 23.22 21.52
C THR A 430 -14.91 24.12 20.30
N ALA A 431 -16.10 24.69 20.11
CA ALA A 431 -16.33 25.75 19.12
C ALA A 431 -15.32 26.92 19.20
N THR A 432 -14.72 27.18 20.36
CA THR A 432 -13.70 28.24 20.51
C THR A 432 -12.41 27.89 19.77
N GLU A 433 -11.92 26.67 19.93
CA GLU A 433 -10.70 26.18 19.28
C GLU A 433 -10.94 25.97 17.78
N PHE A 434 -12.05 25.34 17.41
CA PHE A 434 -12.42 25.18 15.99
C PHE A 434 -12.59 26.50 15.26
N GLN A 435 -13.11 27.54 15.91
CA GLN A 435 -13.16 28.88 15.29
C GLN A 435 -11.76 29.39 14.92
N LYS A 436 -10.76 29.17 15.77
CA LYS A 436 -9.37 29.58 15.47
C LYS A 436 -8.76 28.75 14.34
N MET A 437 -9.04 27.44 14.30
CA MET A 437 -8.63 26.57 13.20
C MET A 437 -9.21 27.04 11.86
N GLY A 438 -10.53 27.30 11.82
CA GLY A 438 -11.19 27.82 10.62
C GLY A 438 -10.69 29.21 10.19
N GLU A 439 -10.22 30.04 11.13
CA GLU A 439 -9.63 31.35 10.82
C GLU A 439 -8.28 31.26 10.10
N VAL A 440 -7.50 30.20 10.33
CA VAL A 440 -6.20 29.98 9.67
C VAL A 440 -6.26 29.02 8.48
N GLY A 441 -7.37 28.29 8.32
CA GLY A 441 -7.54 27.30 7.26
C GLY A 441 -7.03 25.90 7.62
N ALA A 442 -6.83 25.60 8.90
CA ALA A 442 -6.39 24.29 9.37
C ALA A 442 -7.45 23.21 9.13
N SER A 443 -7.00 21.95 9.05
CA SER A 443 -7.81 20.76 8.85
C SER A 443 -7.97 19.95 10.14
N LEU A 444 -9.05 19.17 10.21
CA LEU A 444 -9.33 18.20 11.26
C LEU A 444 -9.44 16.80 10.64
N VAL A 445 -8.76 15.82 11.23
CA VAL A 445 -8.97 14.39 10.95
C VAL A 445 -9.82 13.79 12.06
N TRP A 446 -11.03 13.37 11.69
CA TRP A 446 -12.00 12.77 12.59
C TRP A 446 -11.89 11.23 12.55
N SER A 447 -11.80 10.60 13.73
CA SER A 447 -11.71 9.15 13.90
C SER A 447 -12.75 8.66 14.92
N PRO A 448 -14.05 8.68 14.56
CA PRO A 448 -15.13 8.45 15.51
C PRO A 448 -15.08 7.09 16.21
N LEU A 449 -14.73 6.00 15.54
CA LEU A 449 -14.73 4.68 16.19
C LEU A 449 -13.69 4.62 17.31
N SER A 450 -12.47 5.07 17.04
CA SER A 450 -11.39 5.14 18.02
C SER A 450 -11.77 6.00 19.21
N ASN A 451 -12.35 7.18 18.96
CA ASN A 451 -12.82 8.06 20.02
C ASN A 451 -13.91 7.41 20.88
N LEU A 452 -14.90 6.77 20.26
CA LEU A 452 -15.99 6.10 20.97
C LEU A 452 -15.47 4.92 21.81
N LEU A 453 -14.61 4.07 21.26
CA LEU A 453 -14.08 2.92 22.00
C LEU A 453 -13.22 3.36 23.19
N LEU A 454 -12.37 4.38 23.04
CA LEU A 454 -11.46 4.82 24.11
C LEU A 454 -12.13 5.79 25.10
N TYR A 455 -12.90 6.76 24.61
CA TYR A 455 -13.41 7.88 25.40
C TYR A 455 -14.93 7.86 25.57
N GLY A 456 -15.68 7.11 24.77
CA GLY A 456 -17.15 7.04 24.84
C GLY A 456 -17.86 8.31 24.35
N ASP A 457 -17.10 9.24 23.77
CA ASP A 457 -17.57 10.40 23.02
C ASP A 457 -16.63 10.64 21.84
N THR A 458 -17.06 11.43 20.86
CA THR A 458 -16.25 11.82 19.71
C THR A 458 -16.27 13.34 19.50
N THR A 459 -15.42 13.81 18.60
CA THR A 459 -15.18 15.21 18.31
C THR A 459 -16.47 15.95 17.93
N ASP A 460 -16.64 17.19 18.42
CA ASP A 460 -17.75 18.07 18.06
C ASP A 460 -17.60 18.59 16.62
N VAL A 461 -17.79 17.68 15.66
CA VAL A 461 -17.69 17.95 14.22
C VAL A 461 -18.77 18.91 13.73
N ALA A 462 -19.86 19.07 14.48
CA ALA A 462 -20.85 20.11 14.22
C ALA A 462 -20.27 21.51 14.45
N ALA A 463 -19.50 21.69 15.52
CA ALA A 463 -18.77 22.93 15.77
C ALA A 463 -17.64 23.16 14.77
N ALA A 464 -16.87 22.11 14.41
CA ALA A 464 -15.83 22.19 13.38
C ALA A 464 -16.41 22.63 12.02
N LYS A 465 -17.51 21.99 11.58
CA LYS A 465 -18.23 22.36 10.36
C LYS A 465 -18.74 23.80 10.42
N ALA A 466 -19.33 24.22 11.53
CA ALA A 466 -19.83 25.58 11.71
C ALA A 466 -18.72 26.65 11.68
N ALA A 467 -17.49 26.27 12.06
CA ALA A 467 -16.31 27.12 11.99
C ALA A 467 -15.66 27.17 10.60
N GLY A 468 -16.08 26.30 9.66
CA GLY A 468 -15.49 26.22 8.32
C GLY A 468 -14.15 25.48 8.29
N VAL A 469 -13.88 24.63 9.28
CA VAL A 469 -12.71 23.73 9.30
C VAL A 469 -12.88 22.68 8.18
N ASN A 470 -11.82 22.41 7.43
CA ASN A 470 -11.78 21.28 6.50
C ASN A 470 -11.75 19.98 7.30
N ILE A 471 -12.69 19.06 7.04
CA ILE A 471 -12.82 17.80 7.81
C ILE A 471 -12.49 16.64 6.88
N ALA A 472 -11.50 15.84 7.29
CA ALA A 472 -11.20 14.53 6.74
C ALA A 472 -11.61 13.43 7.74
N LEU A 473 -11.80 12.22 7.24
CA LEU A 473 -12.22 11.05 8.02
C LEU A 473 -11.18 9.94 7.89
N ALA A 474 -10.75 9.37 9.02
CA ALA A 474 -9.73 8.33 9.03
C ALA A 474 -9.97 7.32 10.17
N PRO A 475 -9.64 6.04 9.96
CA PRO A 475 -9.89 4.97 10.91
C PRO A 475 -9.07 5.08 12.20
N ASP A 476 -7.96 5.81 12.23
CA ASP A 476 -6.90 5.65 13.23
C ASP A 476 -6.24 4.27 13.01
N TRP A 477 -6.09 3.46 14.05
CA TRP A 477 -5.41 2.17 14.05
C TRP A 477 -6.32 1.01 14.44
N SER A 478 -5.99 -0.20 14.01
CA SER A 478 -6.83 -1.40 14.20
C SER A 478 -7.22 -1.70 15.66
N PRO A 479 -6.35 -1.47 16.68
CA PRO A 479 -6.72 -1.73 18.07
C PRO A 479 -7.92 -0.93 18.61
N SER A 480 -8.23 0.25 18.08
CA SER A 480 -9.46 0.98 18.46
C SER A 480 -10.26 1.56 17.30
N GLY A 481 -9.82 1.38 16.07
CA GLY A 481 -10.37 2.00 14.86
C GLY A 481 -11.03 1.02 13.90
N SER A 482 -11.48 1.56 12.77
CA SER A 482 -11.92 0.73 11.64
C SER A 482 -10.71 0.22 10.84
N LYS A 483 -10.95 -0.64 9.85
CA LYS A 483 -9.86 -1.20 9.03
C LYS A 483 -9.49 -0.32 7.83
N SER A 484 -10.35 0.62 7.45
CA SER A 484 -10.15 1.56 6.33
C SER A 484 -11.12 2.75 6.42
N PRO A 485 -10.86 3.86 5.70
CA PRO A 485 -11.82 4.94 5.49
C PRO A 485 -13.21 4.50 5.01
N LEU A 486 -13.30 3.48 4.14
CA LEU A 486 -14.59 2.92 3.68
C LEU A 486 -15.46 2.39 4.84
N HIS A 487 -14.81 1.85 5.85
CA HIS A 487 -15.48 1.32 7.04
C HIS A 487 -15.78 2.44 8.04
N GLU A 488 -14.87 3.40 8.20
CA GLU A 488 -15.06 4.56 9.07
C GLU A 488 -16.24 5.44 8.60
N LEU A 489 -16.51 5.53 7.29
CA LEU A 489 -17.69 6.20 6.72
C LEU A 489 -19.00 5.70 7.36
N LYS A 490 -19.11 4.41 7.68
CA LYS A 490 -20.33 3.85 8.30
C LYS A 490 -20.50 4.28 9.74
N ILE A 491 -19.39 4.50 10.45
CA ILE A 491 -19.40 4.98 11.84
C ILE A 491 -19.76 6.47 11.85
N ALA A 492 -19.17 7.25 10.93
CA ALA A 492 -19.50 8.66 10.74
C ALA A 492 -20.97 8.86 10.34
N ASP A 493 -21.48 8.10 9.36
CA ASP A 493 -22.89 8.17 8.92
C ASP A 493 -23.85 7.71 10.02
N LEU A 494 -23.50 6.67 10.80
CA LEU A 494 -24.27 6.26 11.97
C LEU A 494 -24.35 7.36 13.03
N TRP A 495 -23.24 8.04 13.30
CA TRP A 495 -23.20 9.15 14.26
C TRP A 495 -23.99 10.37 13.77
N ASP A 496 -23.89 10.71 12.49
CA ASP A 496 -24.62 11.84 11.92
C ASP A 496 -26.15 11.62 11.95
N ASP A 497 -26.61 10.43 11.56
CA ASP A 497 -28.03 10.02 11.54
C ASP A 497 -28.62 10.00 12.96
N GLU A 498 -27.97 9.28 13.89
CA GLU A 498 -28.55 9.02 15.21
C GLU A 498 -28.36 10.17 16.21
N ILE A 499 -27.27 10.94 16.09
CA ILE A 499 -26.86 11.91 17.12
C ILE A 499 -26.90 13.35 16.63
N LEU A 500 -26.33 13.65 15.45
CA LEU A 500 -26.20 15.02 14.97
C LEU A 500 -27.46 15.54 14.27
N GLY A 501 -28.27 14.63 13.72
CA GLY A 501 -29.51 14.92 13.01
C GLY A 501 -29.28 15.29 11.55
N ASP A 502 -28.51 14.48 10.84
CA ASP A 502 -28.21 14.58 9.40
C ASP A 502 -27.62 15.94 9.02
N ILE A 503 -26.57 16.38 9.73
CA ILE A 503 -25.97 17.68 9.41
C ILE A 503 -25.06 17.59 8.20
N PHE A 504 -24.56 16.40 7.84
CA PHE A 504 -23.76 16.17 6.64
C PHE A 504 -24.61 15.57 5.53
N THR A 505 -24.40 16.07 4.32
CA THR A 505 -24.88 15.39 3.12
C THR A 505 -23.96 14.22 2.77
N ASP A 506 -24.49 13.23 2.05
CA ASP A 506 -23.69 12.09 1.57
C ASP A 506 -22.47 12.55 0.76
N GLU A 507 -22.63 13.59 -0.06
CA GLU A 507 -21.51 14.18 -0.80
C GLU A 507 -20.44 14.73 0.15
N GLU A 508 -20.83 15.47 1.19
CA GLU A 508 -19.88 15.98 2.19
C GLU A 508 -19.14 14.85 2.91
N MET A 509 -19.80 13.74 3.25
CA MET A 509 -19.13 12.58 3.87
C MET A 509 -18.13 11.93 2.91
N VAL A 510 -18.49 11.73 1.64
CA VAL A 510 -17.57 11.17 0.64
C VAL A 510 -16.38 12.11 0.39
N ARG A 511 -16.57 13.43 0.45
CA ARG A 511 -15.47 14.39 0.39
C ARG A 511 -14.46 14.21 1.52
N MET A 512 -14.89 13.84 2.73
CA MET A 512 -14.00 13.62 3.89
C MET A 512 -12.95 12.54 3.66
N VAL A 513 -13.21 11.57 2.77
CA VAL A 513 -12.28 10.48 2.44
C VAL A 513 -11.66 10.63 1.05
N THR A 514 -11.93 11.73 0.34
CA THR A 514 -11.41 12.01 -1.02
C THR A 514 -10.85 13.43 -1.11
N SER A 515 -11.64 14.39 -1.62
CA SER A 515 -11.16 15.73 -1.93
C SER A 515 -10.71 16.50 -0.69
N ASN A 516 -11.43 16.41 0.43
CA ASN A 516 -11.05 17.13 1.66
C ASN A 516 -9.74 16.57 2.24
N ALA A 517 -9.52 15.26 2.09
CA ALA A 517 -8.29 14.64 2.55
C ALA A 517 -7.10 15.09 1.68
N ALA A 518 -7.26 15.14 0.36
CA ALA A 518 -6.23 15.69 -0.53
C ALA A 518 -5.97 17.19 -0.26
N ASP A 519 -7.02 17.97 0.00
CA ASP A 519 -6.91 19.39 0.34
C ASP A 519 -6.20 19.61 1.69
N ALA A 520 -6.31 18.68 2.64
CA ALA A 520 -5.62 18.75 3.93
C ALA A 520 -4.11 18.53 3.81
N THR A 521 -3.66 17.84 2.75
CA THR A 521 -2.25 17.49 2.52
C THR A 521 -1.60 18.28 1.38
N ASN A 522 -2.27 19.32 0.87
CA ASN A 522 -1.87 20.06 -0.34
C ASN A 522 -1.62 19.15 -1.57
N TRP A 523 -2.40 18.06 -1.69
CA TRP A 523 -2.34 17.10 -2.79
C TRP A 523 -3.50 17.26 -3.79
N GLU A 524 -4.25 18.36 -3.72
CA GLU A 524 -5.47 18.61 -4.49
C GLU A 524 -5.27 18.61 -6.01
N ASP A 525 -4.05 18.89 -6.47
CA ASP A 525 -3.65 18.88 -7.88
C ASP A 525 -3.22 17.47 -8.37
N HIS A 526 -3.11 16.50 -7.46
CA HIS A 526 -2.56 15.17 -7.74
C HIS A 526 -3.54 14.02 -7.54
N VAL A 527 -4.33 14.04 -6.46
CA VAL A 527 -5.28 12.98 -6.07
C VAL A 527 -6.54 13.56 -5.42
N GLY A 528 -7.45 12.69 -4.94
CA GLY A 528 -8.70 13.08 -4.27
C GLY A 528 -9.80 13.61 -5.20
N ARG A 529 -9.50 13.75 -6.49
CA ARG A 529 -10.42 14.13 -7.58
C ARG A 529 -10.09 13.32 -8.84
N ILE A 530 -11.05 13.17 -9.75
CA ILE A 530 -10.83 12.56 -11.08
C ILE A 530 -10.85 13.67 -12.12
N ALA A 531 -9.67 14.10 -12.57
CA ALA A 531 -9.52 15.10 -13.62
C ALA A 531 -8.25 14.88 -14.45
N PRO A 532 -8.18 15.42 -15.68
CA PRO A 532 -6.96 15.38 -16.48
C PRO A 532 -5.75 15.95 -15.74
N GLY A 533 -4.62 15.24 -15.79
CA GLY A 533 -3.35 15.60 -15.15
C GLY A 533 -3.14 14.98 -13.76
N MET A 534 -4.18 14.39 -13.16
CA MET A 534 -4.11 13.73 -11.84
C MET A 534 -3.60 12.30 -11.96
N ALA A 535 -3.02 11.76 -10.89
CA ALA A 535 -2.66 10.35 -10.81
C ALA A 535 -3.92 9.49 -10.94
N ALA A 536 -3.80 8.34 -11.63
CA ALA A 536 -4.88 7.38 -11.75
C ALA A 536 -4.99 6.51 -10.48
N ASP A 537 -5.34 7.16 -9.38
CA ASP A 537 -5.64 6.55 -8.10
C ASP A 537 -7.17 6.49 -7.95
N LEU A 538 -7.74 5.29 -8.06
CA LEU A 538 -9.19 5.10 -8.24
C LEU A 538 -9.74 3.97 -7.36
N ALA A 539 -10.93 4.21 -6.79
CA ALA A 539 -11.75 3.19 -6.15
C ALA A 539 -12.97 2.88 -7.03
N VAL A 540 -13.13 1.63 -7.43
CA VAL A 540 -14.26 1.16 -8.24
C VAL A 540 -15.16 0.30 -7.38
N ILE A 541 -16.40 0.74 -7.19
CA ILE A 541 -17.37 0.15 -6.26
C ILE A 541 -18.63 -0.27 -7.01
N ASP A 542 -19.15 -1.46 -6.72
CA ASP A 542 -20.42 -1.92 -7.26
C ASP A 542 -21.52 -0.86 -7.11
N SER A 543 -22.37 -0.77 -8.12
CA SER A 543 -23.42 0.26 -8.17
C SER A 543 -24.75 -0.25 -7.67
N HIS A 544 -25.05 0.05 -6.41
CA HIS A 544 -26.25 -0.34 -5.69
C HIS A 544 -27.22 0.82 -5.43
N HIS A 545 -26.81 2.07 -5.71
CA HIS A 545 -27.64 3.26 -5.46
C HIS A 545 -27.68 4.22 -6.66
N LEU A 546 -28.83 4.90 -6.81
CA LEU A 546 -28.98 6.05 -7.73
C LEU A 546 -28.13 7.23 -7.28
N ASP A 547 -28.13 7.49 -5.97
CA ASP A 547 -27.22 8.46 -5.37
C ASP A 547 -25.81 7.87 -5.35
N PRO A 548 -24.85 8.45 -6.09
CA PRO A 548 -23.50 7.93 -6.13
C PRO A 548 -22.77 8.10 -4.80
N TYR A 549 -23.16 9.02 -3.92
CA TYR A 549 -22.46 9.23 -2.66
C TYR A 549 -22.92 8.22 -1.61
N ARG A 550 -24.24 8.01 -1.50
CA ARG A 550 -24.81 6.93 -0.67
C ARG A 550 -24.25 5.56 -1.05
N ASN A 551 -24.00 5.37 -2.36
CA ASN A 551 -23.41 4.14 -2.88
C ASN A 551 -22.06 3.80 -2.23
N LEU A 552 -21.20 4.79 -1.98
CA LEU A 552 -19.90 4.56 -1.34
C LEU A 552 -20.05 4.35 0.16
N ILE A 553 -20.91 5.12 0.82
CA ILE A 553 -21.17 5.02 2.28
C ILE A 553 -21.67 3.62 2.65
N ASP A 554 -22.59 3.05 1.85
CA ASP A 554 -23.20 1.74 2.10
C ASP A 554 -22.34 0.56 1.60
N ALA A 555 -21.25 0.81 0.88
CA ALA A 555 -20.41 -0.24 0.30
C ALA A 555 -19.58 -0.98 1.36
N VAL A 556 -19.39 -2.29 1.17
CA VAL A 556 -18.56 -3.16 2.03
C VAL A 556 -17.46 -3.83 1.21
N ASP A 557 -16.56 -4.57 1.85
CA ASP A 557 -15.37 -5.16 1.21
C ASP A 557 -15.69 -5.98 -0.07
N PRO A 558 -16.73 -6.84 -0.08
CA PRO A 558 -17.18 -7.50 -1.32
C PRO A 558 -17.52 -6.58 -2.50
N ASP A 559 -18.00 -5.36 -2.26
CA ASP A 559 -18.44 -4.44 -3.33
C ASP A 559 -17.28 -3.70 -4.00
N VAL A 560 -16.06 -3.77 -3.45
CA VAL A 560 -14.86 -3.15 -4.04
C VAL A 560 -14.43 -3.96 -5.25
N ARG A 561 -14.84 -3.51 -6.44
CA ARG A 561 -14.56 -4.17 -7.73
C ARG A 561 -13.11 -4.02 -8.17
N LEU A 562 -12.50 -2.87 -7.91
CA LEU A 562 -11.12 -2.59 -8.29
C LEU A 562 -10.54 -1.43 -7.47
N THR A 563 -9.31 -1.58 -7.00
CA THR A 563 -8.47 -0.51 -6.45
C THR A 563 -7.30 -0.30 -7.40
N VAL A 564 -7.13 0.93 -7.86
CA VAL A 564 -6.10 1.34 -8.82
C VAL A 564 -5.20 2.39 -8.18
N ILE A 565 -3.88 2.23 -8.28
CA ILE A 565 -2.90 3.17 -7.73
C ILE A 565 -1.82 3.39 -8.79
N GLY A 566 -1.53 4.64 -9.14
CA GLY A 566 -0.61 4.96 -10.24
C GLY A 566 -1.05 4.34 -11.58
N GLY A 567 -2.35 4.15 -11.77
CA GLY A 567 -2.92 3.46 -12.93
C GLY A 567 -2.80 1.93 -12.90
N MET A 568 -2.20 1.32 -11.89
CA MET A 568 -2.09 -0.13 -11.75
C MET A 568 -3.25 -0.72 -10.98
N ALA A 569 -3.86 -1.76 -11.55
CA ALA A 569 -4.84 -2.59 -10.85
C ALA A 569 -4.12 -3.47 -9.81
N LEU A 570 -4.30 -3.17 -8.52
CA LEU A 570 -3.62 -3.86 -7.41
C LEU A 570 -4.53 -4.80 -6.62
N TYR A 571 -5.82 -4.50 -6.53
CA TYR A 571 -6.80 -5.36 -5.87
C TYR A 571 -8.15 -5.28 -6.59
N GLY A 572 -8.90 -6.37 -6.65
CA GLY A 572 -10.25 -6.33 -7.22
C GLY A 572 -10.82 -7.68 -7.61
N ASP A 573 -11.90 -7.65 -8.40
CA ASP A 573 -12.53 -8.85 -8.93
C ASP A 573 -11.65 -9.57 -9.95
N ALA A 574 -11.76 -10.89 -9.99
CA ALA A 574 -10.94 -11.74 -10.86
C ALA A 574 -11.06 -11.41 -12.36
N ASP A 575 -12.21 -10.94 -12.83
CA ASP A 575 -12.41 -10.58 -14.25
C ASP A 575 -11.64 -9.30 -14.63
N LEU A 576 -11.72 -8.25 -13.81
CA LEU A 576 -10.99 -6.99 -14.02
C LEU A 576 -9.49 -7.17 -13.83
N MET A 577 -9.08 -7.87 -12.76
CA MET A 577 -7.67 -8.15 -12.50
C MET A 577 -7.06 -8.99 -13.61
N GLN A 578 -7.73 -10.06 -14.08
CA GLN A 578 -7.24 -10.83 -15.23
C GLN A 578 -7.18 -10.00 -16.52
N ALA A 579 -8.14 -9.09 -16.75
CA ALA A 579 -8.17 -8.26 -17.95
C ALA A 579 -7.05 -7.21 -17.98
N MET A 580 -6.68 -6.65 -16.83
CA MET A 580 -5.70 -5.56 -16.72
C MET A 580 -4.29 -6.06 -16.40
N ARG A 581 -4.15 -7.13 -15.62
CA ARG A 581 -2.86 -7.69 -15.16
C ARG A 581 -2.47 -9.00 -15.83
N GLY A 582 -3.37 -9.62 -16.60
CA GLY A 582 -3.09 -10.93 -17.17
C GLY A 582 -2.95 -11.98 -16.07
N ASP A 583 -1.81 -12.66 -16.01
CA ASP A 583 -1.55 -13.71 -15.01
C ASP A 583 -0.79 -13.18 -13.78
N ASP A 584 -0.51 -11.87 -13.74
CA ASP A 584 0.26 -11.18 -12.71
C ASP A 584 -0.64 -10.73 -11.54
N HIS A 585 -1.24 -11.72 -10.87
CA HIS A 585 -2.07 -11.56 -9.68
C HIS A 585 -2.23 -12.90 -8.94
N GLU A 586 -2.60 -12.81 -7.67
CA GLU A 586 -2.84 -13.94 -6.78
C GLU A 586 -4.26 -13.92 -6.22
N ALA A 587 -4.73 -15.06 -5.71
CA ALA A 587 -6.00 -15.12 -5.00
C ALA A 587 -5.89 -14.34 -3.67
N ALA A 588 -6.73 -13.33 -3.48
CA ALA A 588 -6.77 -12.52 -2.27
C ALA A 588 -7.63 -13.14 -1.15
N GLY A 589 -7.94 -14.45 -1.24
CA GLY A 589 -8.70 -15.21 -0.26
C GLY A 589 -10.21 -15.32 -0.55
N LYS A 590 -11.07 -14.48 0.04
CA LYS A 590 -12.54 -14.54 -0.06
C LYS A 590 -13.07 -13.77 -1.28
N PHE A 591 -14.37 -13.95 -1.55
CA PHE A 591 -15.15 -13.19 -2.54
C PHE A 591 -14.63 -13.23 -4.00
N ASP A 592 -13.81 -14.23 -4.35
CA ASP A 592 -13.12 -14.35 -5.66
C ASP A 592 -12.30 -13.10 -6.04
N LYS A 593 -11.77 -12.42 -5.01
CA LYS A 593 -10.89 -11.27 -5.19
C LYS A 593 -9.48 -11.71 -5.56
N ARG A 594 -8.80 -10.86 -6.31
CA ARG A 594 -7.39 -10.98 -6.66
C ARG A 594 -6.62 -9.79 -6.14
N ILE A 595 -5.35 -10.01 -5.86
CA ILE A 595 -4.42 -8.99 -5.41
C ILE A 595 -3.10 -9.19 -6.13
N ASP A 596 -2.42 -8.10 -6.44
CA ASP A 596 -1.02 -8.12 -6.78
C ASP A 596 -0.24 -7.35 -5.71
N VAL A 597 0.70 -8.05 -5.09
CA VAL A 597 1.61 -7.52 -4.05
C VAL A 597 3.07 -7.65 -4.47
N THR A 598 3.30 -7.96 -5.74
CA THR A 598 4.62 -8.20 -6.29
C THR A 598 5.15 -6.97 -7.00
N ALA A 599 6.29 -6.48 -6.52
CA ALA A 599 7.02 -5.38 -7.12
C ALA A 599 8.49 -5.83 -7.23
N SER A 600 8.95 -6.10 -8.45
CA SER A 600 10.34 -6.47 -8.72
C SER A 600 11.34 -5.36 -8.39
N GLY A 601 10.89 -4.10 -8.35
CA GLY A 601 11.69 -2.93 -7.97
C GLY A 601 11.80 -2.68 -6.45
N VAL A 602 11.34 -3.62 -5.62
CA VAL A 602 11.33 -3.48 -4.15
C VAL A 602 12.04 -4.68 -3.51
N GLU A 603 12.87 -4.45 -2.48
CA GLU A 603 13.48 -5.52 -1.67
C GLU A 603 12.40 -6.46 -1.12
N ASP A 604 12.60 -7.79 -1.18
CA ASP A 604 11.57 -8.79 -0.82
C ASP A 604 10.22 -8.63 -1.58
N GLY A 605 10.23 -7.80 -2.62
CA GLY A 605 9.08 -7.35 -3.37
C GLY A 605 8.35 -8.48 -4.10
N LEU A 606 9.02 -9.59 -4.39
CA LEU A 606 8.49 -10.75 -5.12
C LEU A 606 7.84 -11.82 -4.23
N ARG A 607 7.71 -11.59 -2.91
CA ARG A 607 7.04 -12.53 -2.01
C ARG A 607 5.56 -12.68 -2.38
N SER A 608 5.13 -13.91 -2.60
CA SER A 608 3.74 -14.23 -2.92
C SER A 608 2.80 -13.88 -1.76
N TRP A 609 1.61 -13.39 -2.07
CA TRP A 609 0.55 -13.10 -1.09
C TRP A 609 0.22 -14.30 -0.20
N ALA A 610 0.14 -15.50 -0.79
CA ALA A 610 -0.12 -16.73 -0.04
C ALA A 610 0.95 -16.98 1.06
N SER A 611 2.23 -16.74 0.75
CA SER A 611 3.32 -16.89 1.72
C SER A 611 3.29 -15.82 2.80
N ILE A 612 2.93 -14.57 2.47
CA ILE A 612 2.81 -13.47 3.44
C ILE A 612 1.74 -13.83 4.47
N VAL A 613 0.54 -14.20 4.00
CA VAL A 613 -0.59 -14.57 4.86
C VAL A 613 -0.28 -15.81 5.70
N GLU A 614 0.31 -16.86 5.11
CA GLU A 614 0.63 -18.10 5.85
C GLU A 614 1.61 -17.83 6.99
N ASN A 615 2.73 -17.13 6.69
CA ASN A 615 3.76 -16.83 7.69
C ASN A 615 3.22 -15.97 8.84
N LEU A 616 2.46 -14.92 8.51
CA LEU A 616 1.88 -14.04 9.52
C LEU A 616 0.80 -14.74 10.34
N THR A 617 -0.03 -15.58 9.72
CA THR A 617 -1.07 -16.33 10.45
C THR A 617 -0.45 -17.30 11.45
N GLU A 618 0.62 -18.01 11.07
CA GLU A 618 1.34 -18.90 11.98
C GLU A 618 2.01 -18.11 13.13
N ALA A 619 2.68 -17.01 12.81
CA ALA A 619 3.39 -16.20 13.82
C ALA A 619 2.42 -15.49 14.78
N ALA A 620 1.35 -14.88 14.27
CA ALA A 620 0.36 -14.15 15.05
C ALA A 620 -0.56 -15.06 15.88
N ALA A 621 -0.52 -16.37 15.66
CA ALA A 621 -1.14 -17.32 16.58
C ALA A 621 -0.43 -17.35 17.94
N PHE A 622 0.82 -16.88 18.00
CA PHE A 622 1.68 -16.86 19.19
C PHE A 622 1.66 -18.22 19.93
N ASP A 623 1.74 -19.32 19.19
CA ASP A 623 1.75 -20.66 19.78
C ASP A 623 3.02 -20.82 20.64
N PRO A 624 2.90 -21.18 21.93
CA PRO A 624 4.06 -21.25 22.82
C PRO A 624 5.14 -22.22 22.35
N ALA A 625 4.78 -23.32 21.67
CA ALA A 625 5.76 -24.28 21.17
C ALA A 625 6.50 -23.74 19.93
N VAL A 626 5.81 -22.95 19.09
CA VAL A 626 6.45 -22.25 17.96
C VAL A 626 7.39 -21.17 18.48
N MET A 627 6.93 -20.32 19.42
CA MET A 627 7.77 -19.26 20.00
C MET A 627 9.01 -19.82 20.71
N GLU A 628 8.86 -20.87 21.51
CA GLU A 628 9.98 -21.55 22.16
C GLU A 628 10.97 -22.12 21.14
N ALA A 629 10.47 -22.68 20.04
CA ALA A 629 11.32 -23.22 18.97
C ALA A 629 12.02 -22.12 18.15
N THR A 630 11.39 -20.96 17.98
CA THR A 630 11.94 -19.84 17.19
C THR A 630 12.94 -19.02 17.99
N PHE A 631 12.59 -18.63 19.22
CA PHE A 631 13.35 -17.65 20.01
C PHE A 631 13.34 -17.95 21.53
N GLY A 632 13.13 -19.20 21.94
CA GLY A 632 13.11 -19.61 23.36
C GLY A 632 14.44 -19.44 24.11
N GLU A 633 15.55 -19.22 23.39
CA GLU A 633 16.86 -18.93 24.00
C GLU A 633 17.04 -17.45 24.40
N VAL A 634 16.08 -16.57 24.07
CA VAL A 634 16.13 -15.15 24.43
C VAL A 634 15.90 -14.97 25.94
N ASP A 635 16.71 -14.10 26.56
CA ASP A 635 16.58 -13.79 27.98
C ASP A 635 15.19 -13.24 28.32
N GLY A 636 14.58 -13.81 29.37
CA GLY A 636 13.25 -13.37 29.81
C GLY A 636 12.07 -13.88 28.96
N PHE A 637 12.27 -14.88 28.09
CA PHE A 637 11.23 -15.49 27.23
C PHE A 637 9.87 -15.70 27.92
N ASP A 638 9.86 -16.32 29.12
CA ASP A 638 8.63 -16.56 29.89
C ASP A 638 7.85 -15.26 30.20
N SER A 639 8.57 -14.18 30.48
CA SER A 639 7.96 -12.87 30.78
C SER A 639 7.53 -12.15 29.51
N LEU A 640 8.32 -12.29 28.44
CA LEU A 640 8.08 -11.68 27.15
C LEU A 640 6.82 -12.24 26.49
N THR A 641 6.65 -13.56 26.55
CA THR A 641 5.54 -14.30 25.92
C THR A 641 4.37 -14.54 26.87
N ALA A 642 4.44 -14.08 28.12
CA ALA A 642 3.29 -14.11 29.01
C ALA A 642 2.19 -13.19 28.47
N GLY A 643 0.97 -13.71 28.37
CA GLY A 643 -0.22 -12.94 28.03
C GLY A 643 -0.44 -12.69 26.54
N VAL A 644 0.50 -13.02 25.65
CA VAL A 644 0.30 -12.86 24.20
C VAL A 644 -0.61 -13.96 23.62
N GLY A 645 -1.12 -13.78 22.40
CA GLY A 645 -2.00 -14.75 21.74
C GLY A 645 -3.48 -14.33 21.65
N HIS A 646 -3.77 -13.04 21.81
CA HIS A 646 -5.13 -12.54 21.71
C HIS A 646 -5.54 -12.32 20.25
N GLY A 647 -6.60 -13.01 19.82
CA GLY A 647 -7.30 -12.72 18.55
C GLY A 647 -6.63 -13.22 17.27
N GLY A 648 -5.32 -13.47 17.28
CA GLY A 648 -4.59 -13.88 16.07
C GLY A 648 -4.33 -12.70 15.13
N LEU A 649 -4.00 -13.01 13.87
CA LEU A 649 -3.81 -11.99 12.83
C LEU A 649 -5.16 -11.33 12.51
N ASP A 650 -5.24 -10.01 12.59
CA ASP A 650 -6.48 -9.29 12.24
C ASP A 650 -6.79 -9.44 10.75
N PRO A 651 -7.98 -9.92 10.36
CA PRO A 651 -8.30 -10.10 8.94
C PRO A 651 -8.23 -8.80 8.16
N TRP A 652 -7.81 -8.87 6.88
CA TRP A 652 -7.80 -7.69 6.00
C TRP A 652 -9.19 -7.26 5.50
N TRP A 653 -10.26 -7.98 5.86
CA TRP A 653 -11.65 -7.57 5.63
C TRP A 653 -12.39 -7.31 6.92
N THR A 654 -13.38 -6.41 6.85
CA THR A 654 -14.37 -6.23 7.93
C THR A 654 -15.60 -7.12 7.71
N TYR A 655 -16.04 -7.30 6.46
CA TYR A 655 -17.12 -8.24 6.14
C TYR A 655 -16.73 -9.68 6.53
N GLU A 656 -17.63 -10.37 7.23
CA GLU A 656 -17.41 -11.67 7.87
C GLU A 656 -16.31 -11.71 8.96
N ASP A 657 -16.06 -10.61 9.67
CA ASP A 657 -15.24 -10.59 10.88
C ASP A 657 -16.09 -10.58 12.16
N PRO A 658 -16.44 -11.75 12.74
CA PRO A 658 -17.25 -11.80 13.95
C PRO A 658 -16.54 -11.25 15.19
N GLN A 659 -15.19 -11.26 15.23
CA GLN A 659 -14.45 -10.76 16.38
C GLN A 659 -14.57 -9.24 16.46
N TYR A 660 -14.41 -8.55 15.33
CA TYR A 660 -14.61 -7.11 15.22
C TYR A 660 -15.99 -6.71 15.79
N PHE A 661 -17.08 -7.24 15.23
CA PHE A 661 -18.43 -6.88 15.68
C PHE A 661 -18.72 -7.30 17.13
N GLN A 662 -18.16 -8.43 17.61
CA GLN A 662 -18.31 -8.83 19.00
C GLN A 662 -17.61 -7.86 19.96
N THR A 663 -16.41 -7.39 19.62
CA THR A 663 -15.67 -6.41 20.41
C THR A 663 -16.41 -5.08 20.46
N LEU A 664 -16.88 -4.59 19.32
CA LEU A 664 -17.68 -3.36 19.24
C LEU A 664 -18.94 -3.45 20.10
N ASN A 665 -19.71 -4.54 19.97
CA ASN A 665 -20.94 -4.76 20.74
C ASN A 665 -20.69 -4.95 22.25
N GLY A 666 -19.50 -5.42 22.62
CA GLY A 666 -19.07 -5.60 24.01
C GLY A 666 -18.53 -4.34 24.68
N SER A 667 -18.17 -3.31 23.89
CA SER A 667 -17.54 -2.10 24.41
C SER A 667 -18.50 -1.29 25.28
N THR A 668 -18.12 -1.02 26.53
CA THR A 668 -18.96 -0.21 27.44
C THR A 668 -18.95 1.27 27.05
N SER A 669 -17.77 1.85 26.81
CA SER A 669 -17.59 3.22 26.37
C SER A 669 -18.13 3.45 24.97
N GLY A 670 -17.81 2.54 24.03
CA GLY A 670 -18.27 2.66 22.64
C GLY A 670 -19.79 2.70 22.51
N ASN A 671 -20.50 2.01 23.40
CA ASN A 671 -21.96 1.97 23.41
C ASN A 671 -22.63 2.96 24.37
N ALA A 672 -21.87 3.91 24.94
CA ALA A 672 -22.38 4.82 25.96
C ALA A 672 -23.37 5.86 25.42
N GLN A 673 -23.16 6.31 24.18
CA GLN A 673 -23.98 7.32 23.51
C GLN A 673 -24.75 6.79 22.32
N ILE A 674 -24.22 5.76 21.66
CA ILE A 674 -24.79 5.15 20.46
C ILE A 674 -24.81 3.62 20.60
N ASP A 675 -25.69 2.94 19.87
CA ASP A 675 -25.71 1.48 19.83
C ASP A 675 -24.84 0.99 18.66
N LEU A 676 -23.60 0.57 18.94
CA LEU A 676 -22.68 0.07 17.92
C LEU A 676 -23.14 -1.26 17.30
N SER A 677 -24.15 -1.93 17.85
CA SER A 677 -24.75 -3.09 17.18
C SER A 677 -25.47 -2.70 15.89
N LEU A 678 -25.84 -1.43 15.70
CA LEU A 678 -26.39 -0.91 14.45
C LEU A 678 -25.36 -0.90 13.31
N VAL A 679 -24.06 -0.92 13.63
CA VAL A 679 -23.00 -1.06 12.61
C VAL A 679 -23.15 -2.41 11.90
N TRP A 680 -23.55 -3.47 12.60
CA TRP A 680 -23.82 -4.77 11.98
C TRP A 680 -24.89 -4.65 10.89
N ASP A 681 -25.98 -3.93 11.15
CA ASP A 681 -27.08 -3.78 10.20
C ASP A 681 -26.62 -3.04 8.94
N ARG A 682 -25.73 -2.04 9.07
CA ARG A 682 -25.10 -1.33 7.95
C ARG A 682 -24.20 -2.22 7.08
N TYR A 683 -23.69 -3.34 7.61
CA TYR A 683 -22.95 -4.34 6.82
C TYR A 683 -23.84 -5.46 6.26
N TYR A 684 -24.80 -5.96 7.04
CA TYR A 684 -25.49 -7.22 6.73
C TYR A 684 -26.99 -7.11 6.45
N ASP A 685 -27.70 -6.10 6.97
CA ASP A 685 -29.15 -5.90 6.74
C ASP A 685 -29.45 -4.72 5.79
N ARG A 686 -28.54 -4.55 4.83
CA ARG A 686 -28.58 -3.53 3.79
C ARG A 686 -29.61 -3.77 2.69
N ALA A 687 -30.42 -4.82 2.76
CA ALA A 687 -31.40 -5.17 1.71
C ALA A 687 -32.53 -4.13 1.56
N ALA A 688 -32.80 -3.34 2.60
CA ALA A 688 -33.77 -2.24 2.56
C ALA A 688 -33.20 -0.96 1.93
N THR A 689 -31.88 -0.76 1.98
CA THR A 689 -31.19 0.44 1.47
C THR A 689 -30.62 0.20 0.07
N MET A 690 -30.05 -0.99 -0.19
CA MET A 690 -29.54 -1.40 -1.49
C MET A 690 -30.68 -1.82 -2.42
N THR A 691 -31.04 -0.94 -3.34
CA THR A 691 -31.96 -1.30 -4.42
C THR A 691 -31.13 -1.62 -5.64
N SER A 692 -31.24 -2.82 -6.23
CA SER A 692 -30.59 -3.06 -7.53
C SER A 692 -31.13 -2.04 -8.54
N VAL A 693 -30.32 -1.05 -8.89
CA VAL A 693 -30.70 -0.02 -9.84
C VAL A 693 -30.15 -0.41 -11.20
N ASP A 694 -31.03 -0.58 -12.19
CA ASP A 694 -30.62 -0.59 -13.60
C ASP A 694 -30.26 0.86 -13.97
N LEU A 695 -29.01 1.23 -13.71
CA LEU A 695 -28.52 2.60 -13.91
C LEU A 695 -28.26 2.91 -15.39
N GLY A 696 -28.39 1.94 -16.30
CA GLY A 696 -27.93 2.09 -17.68
C GLY A 696 -26.43 2.44 -17.77
N ASN A 697 -25.68 2.13 -16.71
CA ASN A 697 -24.28 2.42 -16.41
C ASN A 697 -23.30 1.43 -17.04
N THR A 698 -23.79 0.46 -17.83
CA THR A 698 -22.97 -0.20 -18.84
C THR A 698 -22.65 0.85 -19.88
N SER A 699 -21.41 1.35 -19.91
CA SER A 699 -21.04 2.29 -20.95
C SER A 699 -21.35 1.68 -22.31
N THR A 700 -22.14 2.41 -23.12
CA THR A 700 -22.50 1.94 -24.47
C THR A 700 -21.40 2.21 -25.49
N TRP A 701 -20.33 2.87 -25.03
CA TRP A 701 -19.21 3.26 -25.84
C TRP A 701 -18.26 2.08 -26.06
N GLU A 702 -17.91 1.85 -27.33
CA GLU A 702 -16.94 0.84 -27.76
C GLU A 702 -15.89 1.56 -28.62
N ALA A 703 -14.61 1.29 -28.37
CA ALA A 703 -13.53 1.87 -29.16
C ALA A 703 -13.64 1.39 -30.63
N LYS A 704 -13.50 2.32 -31.59
CA LYS A 704 -13.55 1.97 -33.02
C LYS A 704 -12.48 0.93 -33.38
N GLY A 705 -12.93 -0.26 -33.77
CA GLY A 705 -12.04 -1.36 -34.19
C GLY A 705 -11.83 -2.43 -33.12
N THR A 706 -12.32 -2.23 -31.91
CA THR A 706 -12.47 -3.30 -30.91
C THR A 706 -13.77 -4.04 -31.20
N SER A 707 -13.72 -5.36 -31.36
CA SER A 707 -14.91 -6.19 -31.40
C SER A 707 -14.81 -7.17 -30.25
N SER A 708 -15.59 -6.94 -29.19
CA SER A 708 -15.82 -7.92 -28.13
C SER A 708 -16.63 -9.08 -28.71
N SER A 709 -15.97 -10.18 -29.10
CA SER A 709 -16.68 -11.43 -29.38
C SER A 709 -16.93 -12.16 -28.07
N THR A 710 -17.95 -11.74 -27.32
CA THR A 710 -18.54 -12.60 -26.30
C THR A 710 -19.34 -13.68 -27.04
N GLY A 711 -18.72 -14.86 -27.17
CA GLY A 711 -19.32 -16.00 -27.82
C GLY A 711 -20.44 -16.60 -26.96
N ASP A 712 -21.65 -16.08 -27.07
CA ASP A 712 -22.84 -16.83 -26.65
C ASP A 712 -23.08 -17.96 -27.66
N GLY A 713 -22.72 -19.18 -27.24
CA GLY A 713 -22.89 -20.40 -28.00
C GLY A 713 -24.33 -20.84 -28.06
N THR A 714 -25.17 -20.14 -28.82
CA THR A 714 -26.45 -20.67 -29.30
C THR A 714 -26.51 -20.66 -30.82
N GLY A 715 -26.09 -21.79 -31.39
CA GLY A 715 -26.09 -22.00 -32.84
C GLY A 715 -27.49 -21.91 -33.44
N THR A 716 -27.70 -20.91 -34.30
CA THR A 716 -28.59 -21.06 -35.46
C THR A 716 -27.98 -20.35 -36.68
N THR A 717 -27.74 -21.15 -37.73
CA THR A 717 -27.26 -20.75 -39.06
C THR A 717 -28.06 -19.60 -39.69
N PRO A 718 -27.42 -18.59 -40.32
CA PRO A 718 -28.14 -17.61 -41.14
C PRO A 718 -28.37 -18.15 -42.56
N GLY A 719 -29.65 -18.23 -42.94
CA GLY A 719 -30.08 -18.39 -44.32
C GLY A 719 -30.00 -17.06 -45.08
N ASN A 720 -29.34 -17.11 -46.24
CA ASN A 720 -29.06 -16.07 -47.20
C ASN A 720 -30.30 -15.36 -47.81
N GLY A 721 -30.15 -14.06 -48.12
CA GLY A 721 -31.00 -13.26 -49.04
C GLY A 721 -31.57 -12.03 -48.34
N GLY A 722 -31.50 -10.79 -48.84
CA GLY A 722 -31.16 -10.26 -50.15
C GLY A 722 -31.93 -8.95 -50.31
N ASN A 723 -31.18 -7.83 -50.36
CA ASN A 723 -31.45 -6.53 -50.99
C ASN A 723 -32.90 -6.14 -51.41
N GLN A 724 -33.43 -5.01 -50.90
CA GLN A 724 -33.93 -3.83 -51.66
C GLN A 724 -35.04 -3.05 -50.93
N GLY A 725 -34.87 -1.72 -50.88
CA GLY A 725 -35.84 -0.78 -51.49
C GLY A 725 -36.92 -0.15 -50.62
N ASP A 726 -36.65 1.09 -50.20
CA ASP A 726 -37.40 2.33 -50.48
C ASP A 726 -38.91 2.49 -50.12
N ASP A 727 -39.14 3.62 -49.43
CA ASP A 727 -40.25 4.58 -49.45
C ASP A 727 -41.68 4.24 -48.98
N THR A 728 -42.26 5.27 -48.35
CA THR A 728 -43.66 5.68 -48.19
C THR A 728 -44.43 5.39 -46.88
N THR A 729 -44.75 6.51 -46.23
CA THR A 729 -45.72 6.86 -45.18
C THR A 729 -47.20 6.59 -45.57
N PRO A 730 -48.23 7.08 -44.84
CA PRO A 730 -48.62 6.97 -43.41
C PRO A 730 -50.10 6.50 -43.25
N GLY A 731 -50.60 6.25 -42.03
CA GLY A 731 -52.04 6.08 -41.82
C GLY A 731 -52.53 5.66 -40.43
N ASP A 732 -52.77 6.66 -39.59
CA ASP A 732 -54.02 6.99 -38.89
C ASP A 732 -54.78 6.01 -37.95
N ASP A 733 -55.19 6.63 -36.83
CA ASP A 733 -56.44 6.50 -36.06
C ASP A 733 -56.68 5.33 -35.10
N THR A 734 -56.63 5.60 -33.78
CA THR A 734 -57.84 5.86 -32.95
C THR A 734 -57.53 5.75 -31.45
N THR A 735 -57.86 6.79 -30.70
CA THR A 735 -58.17 6.76 -29.25
C THR A 735 -59.69 6.51 -29.10
N PRO A 736 -60.23 6.02 -27.96
CA PRO A 736 -60.38 6.83 -26.73
C PRO A 736 -60.19 6.09 -25.39
N GLY A 737 -59.84 6.84 -24.35
CA GLY A 737 -59.70 6.37 -22.96
C GLY A 737 -61.01 6.19 -22.19
N ASP A 738 -60.90 5.83 -20.91
CA ASP A 738 -61.53 6.49 -19.74
C ASP A 738 -61.15 5.76 -18.43
N ASP A 739 -60.46 6.47 -17.54
CA ASP A 739 -60.76 6.75 -16.14
C ASP A 739 -61.16 5.68 -15.10
N THR A 740 -60.28 5.61 -14.08
CA THR A 740 -60.55 5.83 -12.64
C THR A 740 -61.02 4.70 -11.70
N ASN A 741 -60.24 4.59 -10.62
CA ASN A 741 -60.61 4.69 -9.19
C ASN A 741 -60.53 3.43 -8.29
N GLN A 742 -59.58 3.52 -7.36
CA GLN A 742 -59.63 3.21 -5.91
C GLN A 742 -59.92 1.79 -5.41
N GLY A 743 -59.05 1.32 -4.51
CA GLY A 743 -59.48 0.60 -3.31
C GLY A 743 -58.48 -0.40 -2.72
N ASP A 744 -57.69 0.09 -1.76
CA ASP A 744 -57.44 -0.52 -0.44
C ASP A 744 -56.75 -1.90 -0.34
N ASP A 745 -55.55 -1.85 0.26
CA ASP A 745 -54.70 -2.97 0.68
C ASP A 745 -55.29 -3.71 1.88
N THR A 746 -55.47 -5.02 1.76
CA THR A 746 -55.30 -5.96 2.88
C THR A 746 -55.06 -7.38 2.33
N ILE A 747 -53.80 -7.83 2.34
CA ILE A 747 -53.46 -9.26 2.21
C ILE A 747 -52.56 -9.65 3.38
N THR A 748 -53.07 -10.56 4.20
CA THR A 748 -52.34 -11.34 5.21
C THR A 748 -51.41 -12.38 4.55
N PRO A 749 -50.35 -12.85 5.25
CA PRO A 749 -49.25 -13.61 4.68
C PRO A 749 -49.58 -15.10 4.51
N ASP A 750 -49.20 -15.68 3.35
CA ASP A 750 -49.14 -17.12 3.13
C ASP A 750 -47.71 -17.64 3.33
N ASP A 751 -47.54 -18.38 4.42
CA ASP A 751 -46.76 -19.63 4.63
C ASP A 751 -45.42 -19.88 3.86
N PRO A 752 -44.25 -19.80 4.51
CA PRO A 752 -42.97 -20.25 3.98
C PRO A 752 -42.75 -21.75 4.27
N CYS A 753 -43.35 -22.61 3.45
CA CYS A 753 -43.08 -24.06 3.44
C CYS A 753 -43.21 -24.64 2.02
N ALA A 754 -42.45 -24.09 1.07
CA ALA A 754 -42.14 -24.70 -0.22
C ALA A 754 -40.87 -24.03 -0.72
N ASP A 755 -39.68 -24.63 -0.60
CA ASP A 755 -39.22 -25.58 -1.60
C ASP A 755 -37.90 -26.31 -1.20
N GLY A 756 -37.96 -27.64 -1.19
CA GLY A 756 -36.98 -28.39 -1.99
C GLY A 756 -35.76 -29.05 -1.35
N LEU A 757 -35.38 -28.81 -0.09
CA LEU A 757 -34.31 -29.57 0.59
C LEU A 757 -34.80 -30.10 1.94
N GLY A 758 -35.43 -31.27 1.91
CA GLY A 758 -36.16 -31.83 3.05
C GLY A 758 -35.28 -32.31 4.20
N LEU A 759 -35.34 -31.59 5.32
CA LEU A 759 -35.29 -32.15 6.67
C LEU A 759 -36.43 -31.52 7.49
N GLY A 760 -37.29 -32.40 8.03
CA GLY A 760 -38.58 -32.04 8.60
C GLY A 760 -38.51 -31.38 9.97
N CYS A 761 -39.38 -30.39 10.13
CA CYS A 761 -39.77 -29.75 11.38
C CYS A 761 -40.67 -30.67 12.20
N ASP A 762 -40.27 -31.00 13.44
CA ASP A 762 -41.23 -31.19 14.52
C ASP A 762 -40.68 -30.61 15.84
N GLY A 763 -41.59 -30.06 16.62
CA GLY A 763 -41.33 -29.58 17.97
C GLY A 763 -42.21 -30.35 18.96
N THR A 764 -41.76 -30.45 20.21
CA THR A 764 -42.53 -30.11 21.43
C THR A 764 -41.86 -30.64 22.71
N GLY A 765 -41.71 -29.77 23.72
CA GLY A 765 -42.20 -30.02 25.08
C GLY A 765 -41.36 -30.80 26.13
N SER A 766 -40.67 -30.04 27.00
CA SER A 766 -40.61 -30.12 28.48
C SER A 766 -40.18 -31.39 29.27
N THR A 767 -39.25 -31.13 30.21
CA THR A 767 -39.07 -31.64 31.61
C THR A 767 -38.40 -32.99 31.95
N SER A 768 -37.43 -32.86 32.88
CA SER A 768 -37.00 -33.69 34.04
C SER A 768 -36.21 -35.01 33.88
N ASP A 769 -35.07 -35.01 34.61
CA ASP A 769 -34.45 -36.04 35.46
C ASP A 769 -33.72 -37.29 34.89
N ASP A 770 -32.48 -37.42 35.40
CA ASP A 770 -31.73 -38.60 35.88
C ASP A 770 -31.17 -39.71 34.96
N GLU A 771 -29.86 -39.89 35.17
CA GLU A 771 -29.03 -41.11 35.31
C GLU A 771 -28.94 -42.21 34.22
N ALA A 772 -27.66 -42.55 33.97
CA ALA A 772 -27.08 -43.89 33.83
C ALA A 772 -27.08 -44.63 32.46
N ALA A 773 -25.85 -44.69 31.92
CA ALA A 773 -25.07 -45.91 31.63
C ALA A 773 -25.31 -46.75 30.35
N ALA A 774 -24.14 -47.16 29.81
CA ALA A 774 -23.82 -48.27 28.88
C ALA A 774 -24.24 -48.07 27.42
N GLY A 775 -23.30 -47.89 26.49
CA GLY A 775 -22.40 -48.92 25.93
C GLY A 775 -22.78 -49.07 24.44
N ASP A 776 -21.98 -49.42 23.45
CA ASP A 776 -20.67 -50.02 23.29
C ASP A 776 -20.32 -49.88 21.79
N GLY A 777 -19.03 -49.78 21.45
CA GLY A 777 -18.51 -50.39 20.22
C GLY A 777 -18.18 -49.49 19.02
N GLY A 778 -16.90 -49.06 18.92
CA GLY A 778 -16.27 -48.71 17.64
C GLY A 778 -15.03 -47.82 17.75
N ALA A 779 -13.84 -48.40 17.94
CA ALA A 779 -12.55 -47.73 18.18
C ALA A 779 -11.87 -47.16 16.88
N PRO A 780 -10.82 -46.32 17.01
CA PRO A 780 -10.49 -45.21 16.09
C PRO A 780 -9.32 -45.48 15.11
N ILE A 781 -9.25 -44.70 14.03
CA ILE A 781 -8.03 -44.44 13.25
C ILE A 781 -7.97 -42.94 12.98
N GLY A 782 -6.98 -42.25 13.55
CA GLY A 782 -6.71 -40.84 13.24
C GLY A 782 -6.05 -40.13 14.42
N LEU A 783 -4.73 -40.24 14.56
CA LEU A 783 -3.92 -39.36 15.44
C LEU A 783 -2.40 -39.42 15.20
N ILE A 784 -1.93 -39.91 14.04
CA ILE A 784 -0.48 -40.00 13.75
C ILE A 784 -0.07 -39.07 12.57
N GLY A 785 -1.01 -38.40 11.91
CA GLY A 785 -0.73 -37.58 10.73
C GLY A 785 -0.34 -36.11 10.99
N VAL A 786 -0.68 -35.54 12.16
CA VAL A 786 -0.52 -34.09 12.40
C VAL A 786 0.85 -33.76 13.02
N GLY A 787 1.36 -34.60 13.92
CA GLY A 787 2.64 -34.35 14.59
C GLY A 787 3.89 -34.48 13.70
N LEU A 788 3.79 -35.05 12.50
CA LEU A 788 4.93 -35.24 11.60
C LEU A 788 5.06 -34.12 10.54
N LEU A 789 3.99 -33.36 10.29
CA LEU A 789 4.01 -32.17 9.44
C LEU A 789 4.54 -30.95 10.20
N ILE A 790 4.15 -30.81 11.48
CA ILE A 790 4.65 -29.74 12.38
C ILE A 790 6.18 -29.83 12.55
N VAL A 791 6.72 -31.05 12.72
CA VAL A 791 8.18 -31.24 12.88
C VAL A 791 8.97 -30.97 11.59
N VAL A 792 8.34 -31.10 10.42
CA VAL A 792 8.99 -30.79 9.13
C VAL A 792 8.89 -29.29 8.81
N GLY A 793 7.79 -28.62 9.16
CA GLY A 793 7.65 -27.15 9.07
C GLY A 793 8.65 -26.42 9.97
N VAL A 794 8.75 -26.84 11.23
CA VAL A 794 9.74 -26.31 12.19
C VAL A 794 11.18 -26.55 11.72
N ALA A 795 11.46 -27.68 11.07
CA ALA A 795 12.82 -27.97 10.57
C ALA A 795 13.21 -27.12 9.34
N VAL A 796 12.24 -26.73 8.50
CA VAL A 796 12.50 -25.84 7.34
C VAL A 796 12.71 -24.39 7.80
N PHE A 797 11.96 -23.96 8.81
CA PHE A 797 12.08 -22.64 9.41
C PHE A 797 13.40 -22.47 10.22
N VAL A 798 13.76 -23.45 11.04
CA VAL A 798 14.99 -23.44 11.87
C VAL A 798 16.28 -23.60 11.04
N MET A 799 16.22 -24.18 9.83
CA MET A 799 17.41 -24.31 8.96
C MET A 799 17.88 -22.99 8.34
N ARG A 800 17.12 -21.89 8.48
CA ARG A 800 17.47 -20.57 7.95
C ARG A 800 18.25 -19.65 8.91
N ARG A 801 18.54 -20.07 10.16
CA ARG A 801 19.28 -19.20 11.12
C ARG A 801 20.34 -19.95 11.95
N ARG A 802 21.58 -19.46 11.88
CA ARG A 802 22.73 -19.68 12.79
C ARG A 802 23.66 -18.48 12.56
N GLU A 803 24.29 -17.82 13.51
CA GLU A 803 24.44 -17.84 14.97
C GLU A 803 24.93 -16.41 15.27
N ASP A 804 24.44 -15.71 16.30
CA ASP A 804 25.21 -14.70 17.02
C ASP A 804 24.60 -14.53 18.44
N GLU A 805 25.47 -14.55 19.45
CA GLU A 805 25.16 -14.46 20.88
C GLU A 805 25.52 -13.03 21.35
N ILE A 806 24.54 -12.25 21.83
CA ILE A 806 24.75 -10.87 22.32
C ILE A 806 24.10 -10.69 23.71
N ASP A 807 24.85 -10.03 24.60
CA ASP A 807 24.63 -9.77 26.02
C ASP A 807 23.55 -8.68 26.26
N LEU A 808 22.44 -9.05 26.90
CA LEU A 808 21.25 -8.21 27.09
C LEU A 808 21.15 -7.70 28.54
N THR A 809 21.63 -6.47 28.78
CA THR A 809 21.18 -5.67 29.92
C THR A 809 20.98 -4.20 29.52
N ALA A 810 19.95 -3.89 28.73
CA ALA A 810 19.38 -2.55 28.65
C ALA A 810 17.97 -2.57 28.06
N GLN A 811 17.12 -1.76 28.70
CA GLN A 811 15.87 -1.16 28.25
C GLN A 811 14.57 -1.98 28.23
N ASP A 812 13.69 -1.51 29.14
CA ASP A 812 12.28 -1.78 29.26
C ASP A 812 11.56 -1.34 27.98
N ALA A 813 10.63 -2.17 27.52
CA ALA A 813 9.67 -1.84 26.47
C ALA A 813 8.87 -0.58 26.83
N LEU A 814 9.26 0.54 26.24
CA LEU A 814 8.38 1.66 25.95
C LEU A 814 8.33 1.77 24.42
N PHE A 815 7.42 2.58 23.92
CA PHE A 815 7.22 2.86 22.50
C PHE A 815 8.54 3.11 21.77
N ASP A 816 8.54 3.13 20.43
CA ASP A 816 9.61 3.76 19.61
C ASP A 816 9.72 5.29 19.90
N GLU A 817 9.38 5.74 21.12
CA GLU A 817 9.73 7.04 21.69
C GLU A 817 11.26 7.21 21.68
N ASP A 818 12.06 6.17 21.90
CA ASP A 818 13.53 6.29 21.84
C ASP A 818 14.03 6.60 20.41
N ASP A 819 13.42 6.02 19.36
CA ASP A 819 13.81 6.26 17.96
C ASP A 819 13.28 7.63 17.45
N LEU A 820 12.08 8.03 17.86
CA LEU A 820 11.51 9.35 17.56
C LEU A 820 12.19 10.47 18.37
N GLU A 821 12.55 10.24 19.63
CA GLU A 821 13.33 11.17 20.44
C GLU A 821 14.80 11.23 19.97
N GLU A 822 15.39 10.15 19.44
CA GLU A 822 16.73 10.21 18.82
C GLU A 822 16.73 10.99 17.51
N ALA A 823 15.70 10.84 16.67
CA ALA A 823 15.51 11.64 15.46
C ALA A 823 15.23 13.12 15.79
N GLU A 824 14.33 13.40 16.75
CA GLU A 824 14.04 14.76 17.24
C GLU A 824 15.29 15.37 17.93
N ALA A 825 16.07 14.60 18.69
CA ALA A 825 17.30 15.08 19.32
C ALA A 825 18.44 15.29 18.31
N ALA A 826 18.47 14.55 17.20
CA ALA A 826 19.40 14.77 16.10
C ALA A 826 19.06 16.07 15.34
N GLU A 827 17.78 16.33 15.06
CA GLU A 827 17.31 17.59 14.48
C GLU A 827 17.53 18.78 15.44
N GLU A 828 17.18 18.65 16.73
CA GLU A 828 17.41 19.71 17.73
C GLU A 828 18.92 19.96 17.97
N ALA A 829 19.76 18.94 17.84
CA ALA A 829 21.21 19.07 17.95
C ALA A 829 21.84 19.75 16.72
N GLU A 830 21.32 19.53 15.52
CA GLU A 830 21.68 20.31 14.32
C GLU A 830 21.20 21.76 14.43
N GLU A 831 20.01 22.01 15.01
CA GLU A 831 19.50 23.37 15.23
C GLU A 831 20.30 24.18 16.26
N ALA A 832 20.92 23.51 17.25
CA ALA A 832 21.76 24.16 18.25
C ALA A 832 23.15 24.58 17.73
N ASP A 833 23.61 24.03 16.59
CA ASP A 833 24.93 24.31 16.00
C ASP A 833 24.90 25.10 14.68
N THR A 834 24.04 26.12 14.61
CA THR A 834 24.20 27.17 13.59
C THR A 834 25.25 28.22 14.00
N GLY A 835 26.19 27.89 14.90
CA GLY A 835 27.01 28.93 15.51
C GLY A 835 28.23 28.58 16.35
N GLN A 836 28.89 27.41 16.29
CA GLN A 836 30.31 27.37 16.69
C GLN A 836 31.09 26.12 16.24
N THR A 837 32.16 26.36 15.48
CA THR A 837 33.18 25.34 15.15
C THR A 837 33.79 24.65 16.39
N ASP A 838 33.85 23.30 16.32
CA ASP A 838 34.87 22.38 16.89
C ASP A 838 34.62 21.86 18.35
N PRO A 839 35.21 20.71 18.78
CA PRO A 839 35.18 19.31 18.28
C PRO A 839 34.79 18.29 19.40
N GLU A 840 34.78 17.00 19.07
CA GLU A 840 34.77 15.81 19.96
C GLU A 840 33.41 15.46 20.63
N LYS A 841 32.63 14.57 19.99
CA LYS A 841 31.79 13.60 20.71
C LYS A 841 32.53 12.26 20.76
N GLU A 842 33.07 11.93 21.93
CA GLU A 842 33.58 10.59 22.28
C GLU A 842 32.42 9.58 22.21
N VAL A 843 32.49 8.63 21.27
CA VAL A 843 31.73 7.38 21.32
C VAL A 843 32.56 6.36 22.11
N VAL A 844 31.89 5.66 23.03
CA VAL A 844 32.51 4.66 23.91
C VAL A 844 32.88 3.41 23.09
N ASP A 845 34.17 3.30 22.83
CA ASP A 845 34.92 2.15 22.29
C ASP A 845 34.59 0.80 22.96
N ILE A 846 34.34 -0.24 22.16
CA ILE A 846 34.55 -1.64 22.55
C ILE A 846 36.03 -1.98 22.27
N PRO A 847 36.87 -2.29 23.28
CA PRO A 847 38.31 -2.43 23.07
C PRO A 847 38.66 -3.75 22.38
N ALA A 848 39.43 -3.66 21.29
CA ALA A 848 40.02 -4.83 20.62
C ALA A 848 41.15 -5.49 21.46
N PRO A 849 41.33 -6.83 21.40
CA PRO A 849 42.49 -7.51 21.97
C PRO A 849 43.78 -7.17 21.19
N PRO A 850 44.95 -7.18 21.85
CA PRO A 850 46.20 -6.75 21.21
C PRO A 850 46.66 -7.72 20.12
N PRO A 851 47.26 -7.22 19.03
CA PRO A 851 47.74 -8.05 17.92
C PRO A 851 48.92 -8.96 18.35
N PRO A 852 49.03 -10.18 17.81
CA PRO A 852 50.17 -11.05 18.06
C PRO A 852 51.45 -10.42 17.47
N GLY A 853 52.44 -10.21 18.34
CA GLY A 853 53.73 -9.63 17.99
C GLY A 853 54.43 -10.38 16.84
N GLY A 854 55.03 -9.61 15.94
CA GLY A 854 55.90 -10.12 14.89
C GLY A 854 57.10 -10.92 15.44
N PRO A 855 57.76 -11.73 14.59
CA PRO A 855 58.82 -12.64 15.01
C PRO A 855 60.09 -11.87 15.45
N PRO A 856 60.90 -12.46 16.35
CA PRO A 856 61.91 -11.74 17.10
C PRO A 856 63.18 -11.43 16.30
N ALA A 857 63.80 -10.29 16.64
CA ALA A 857 65.25 -10.15 16.72
C ALA A 857 65.63 -9.81 18.17
#